data_AF-A0A7C7YR61-F1
#
_entry.id   AF-A0A7C7YR61-F1
#
_cell.length_a   1.000
_cell.length_b   1.000
_cell.length_c   1.000
_cell.angle_alpha   90.00
_cell.angle_beta   90.00
_cell.angle_gamma   90.00
#
_symmetry.space_group_name_H-M   'P 1'
#
loop_
_entity.id
_entity.type
_entity.pdbx_description
1 polymer ?
#
loop_
_entity_poly.entity_id
_entity_poly.type
_entity_poly.pdbx_seq_one_letter_code
_entity_poly.pdbx_strand_id
1 'polypeptide(L)'
;MSGSHRMSSLRGHLEHFGLQELLQTLSHGARTGTLQIERDKEKVSIVFETGHITLVRSGSASRIRLRSILLRGGVVSEEQLLNARQDQQRTGMLLGRALIERGIIDDFQLSQALRLKLEEELFDLFLWESGTFEFFPELIQSTAEDEIQQVTRVQVDPMTIIIEGLRQADEWKLIRDRIKDLRWILNPVEGTPPPAESHSLFMMIDGHRSIDELLSQATSTRFDTCSILYRFIEEGKVREASAGEMMEEARFRKKDRPASSLSLYEALIDRAGSSMGHTLLEEAAECAALHDHEAEARFLRRAVEILKMNGDGPGAWIRLQRLLVLAPGTTEDLQNAWTLRQHIPTRRVHTILDDLVRSLRRSGEFRQLILSLKEAESLRGTDASYWLQLGEALQRVKDPSAEKCLAKAIELADKNSPEIALRAERILRELNSDLALNEDDLAQLRQRRGTIDTNRKIRHWAMIGSAALFFIICLIQVSSEWRARGLLSAARSIEASNIDTSGMMSAALAFERVAKEHPWTFAGSSGAIASARLHGTINNLLATEKTTRSHALQMQREARQKNRNLVRESIHKAIELRNQGDVIAARQLLDQLDPSATQVLSEIEIKSIRFPVQIESRPSGARVLDSHQKVIGNTPMIVDLAKETDSVFFVERSGCKTKTIRLSGDSSPVVLVSLVRGPLRTYTLPSPIQNSALAGDALVLAGRDGLVRVVDVTQLHTTGEHLIGIEGHPAALLVEQKGEVLAVPYSGRAIVVEQNGEIRALGPTAAAPWTAACGLNDGWVLADANGLVIHLDARGKTVWKYHCDAPISLVSPSINGGLFVIDRTRLQHHIDGRGKPIGSTVRLPGEVNQVLPDGRALLQDGTLWIDHTMTAGPVPSTESRHQGLKDYYGTEQGWATVTGSITEEHMSRSGASCAPLAAAGNPESTWVAGVDGILRLHDPSGEITSEVELGSTAVDLQRSRQGRILVTLADGRLCDVEELER
;
A
#
# COMPACT_ATOMS: atom_id res chain seq x y z
N MET A 1 -41.92 0.13 11.13
CA MET A 1 -41.22 0.00 12.42
C MET A 1 -40.41 1.26 12.64
N SER A 2 -40.42 1.74 13.88
CA SER A 2 -40.06 3.09 14.36
C SER A 2 -38.74 3.64 13.80
N GLY A 3 -38.81 4.86 13.26
CA GLY A 3 -37.64 5.69 12.99
C GLY A 3 -37.02 6.14 14.33
N SER A 4 -35.78 5.76 14.55
CA SER A 4 -34.94 6.35 15.59
C SER A 4 -34.29 7.59 14.99
N HIS A 5 -34.67 8.77 15.49
CA HIS A 5 -33.94 10.01 15.26
C HIS A 5 -32.53 9.85 15.83
N ARG A 6 -31.56 9.52 14.96
CA ARG A 6 -30.14 9.68 15.28
C ARG A 6 -29.88 11.18 15.43
N MET A 7 -29.44 11.62 16.60
CA MET A 7 -29.00 13.01 16.78
C MET A 7 -27.72 13.24 15.98
N SER A 8 -27.83 13.79 14.77
CA SER A 8 -26.70 14.41 14.07
C SER A 8 -26.49 15.81 14.61
N SER A 9 -25.26 16.16 14.96
CA SER A 9 -24.95 17.47 15.56
C SER A 9 -24.26 18.44 14.59
N LEU A 10 -23.71 17.95 13.46
CA LEU A 10 -23.02 18.78 12.48
C LEU A 10 -23.32 18.26 11.06
N ARG A 11 -23.99 19.05 10.23
CA ARG A 11 -24.28 18.75 8.82
C ARG A 11 -24.12 20.00 7.97
N GLY A 12 -23.71 19.84 6.72
CA GLY A 12 -23.54 20.97 5.82
C GLY A 12 -23.06 20.57 4.43
N HIS A 13 -22.56 21.57 3.69
CA HIS A 13 -22.00 21.41 2.36
C HIS A 13 -20.50 21.74 2.37
N LEU A 14 -19.68 20.90 1.73
CA LEU A 14 -18.23 21.05 1.63
C LEU A 14 -17.82 22.38 0.97
N GLU A 15 -18.62 22.88 0.04
CA GLU A 15 -18.35 24.14 -0.68
C GLU A 15 -18.38 25.39 0.21
N HIS A 16 -19.03 25.32 1.38
CA HIS A 16 -19.14 26.45 2.31
C HIS A 16 -18.17 26.37 3.50
N PHE A 17 -17.82 25.15 3.94
CA PHE A 17 -17.02 24.91 5.15
C PHE A 17 -15.63 24.36 4.82
N GLY A 18 -15.42 23.78 3.63
CA GLY A 18 -14.18 23.11 3.26
C GLY A 18 -13.91 21.84 4.08
N LEU A 19 -13.11 20.92 3.52
CA LEU A 19 -12.71 19.71 4.25
C LEU A 19 -11.76 20.06 5.41
N GLN A 20 -10.86 21.03 5.20
CA GLN A 20 -9.85 21.46 6.17
C GLN A 20 -10.47 21.93 7.51
N GLU A 21 -11.47 22.82 7.47
CA GLU A 21 -12.08 23.37 8.69
C GLU A 21 -12.88 22.30 9.41
N LEU A 22 -13.47 21.35 8.67
CA LEU A 22 -14.15 20.19 9.21
C LEU A 22 -13.22 19.28 10.00
N LEU A 23 -12.09 18.88 9.39
CA LEU A 23 -11.08 18.04 10.04
C LEU A 23 -10.47 18.77 11.26
N GLN A 24 -10.17 20.07 11.13
CA GLN A 24 -9.66 20.89 12.25
C GLN A 24 -10.66 20.99 13.40
N THR A 25 -11.94 21.24 13.10
CA THR A 25 -12.99 21.39 14.12
C THR A 25 -13.19 20.10 14.89
N LEU A 26 -13.22 18.96 14.20
CA LEU A 26 -13.37 17.65 14.83
C LEU A 26 -12.13 17.26 15.65
N SER A 27 -10.94 17.61 15.17
CA SER A 27 -9.67 17.35 15.86
C SER A 27 -9.49 18.21 17.12
N HIS A 28 -9.63 19.54 17.01
CA HIS A 28 -9.51 20.48 18.15
C HIS A 28 -10.56 20.23 19.22
N GLY A 29 -11.76 19.79 18.82
CA GLY A 29 -12.81 19.40 19.75
C GLY A 29 -12.62 18.02 20.39
N ALA A 30 -11.51 17.32 20.10
CA ALA A 30 -11.24 15.93 20.50
C ALA A 30 -12.44 15.00 20.28
N ARG A 31 -13.20 15.21 19.19
CA ARG A 31 -14.48 14.54 18.96
C ARG A 31 -14.25 13.09 18.56
N THR A 32 -15.12 12.21 19.05
CA THR A 32 -15.19 10.79 18.67
C THR A 32 -16.50 10.55 17.93
N GLY A 33 -16.46 9.90 16.76
CA GLY A 33 -17.63 9.66 15.92
C GLY A 33 -17.28 9.40 14.46
N THR A 34 -18.29 9.29 13.60
CA THR A 34 -18.11 9.06 12.15
C THR A 34 -18.52 10.30 11.36
N LEU A 35 -17.62 10.86 10.57
CA LEU A 35 -17.91 11.88 9.56
C LEU A 35 -18.24 11.19 8.23
N GLN A 36 -19.45 11.40 7.71
CA GLN A 36 -19.82 10.99 6.36
C GLN A 36 -19.76 12.18 5.41
N ILE A 37 -19.19 11.93 4.23
CA ILE A 37 -19.07 12.87 3.13
C ILE A 37 -19.64 12.18 1.89
N GLU A 38 -20.49 12.87 1.13
CA GLU A 38 -21.18 12.33 -0.03
C GLU A 38 -21.18 13.33 -1.19
N ARG A 39 -20.74 12.87 -2.36
CA ARG A 39 -20.75 13.61 -3.64
C ARG A 39 -21.21 12.66 -4.73
N ASP A 40 -22.27 13.04 -5.45
CA ASP A 40 -22.91 12.23 -6.50
C ASP A 40 -23.32 10.83 -6.03
N LYS A 41 -22.54 9.80 -6.39
CA LYS A 41 -22.73 8.39 -5.97
C LYS A 41 -21.57 7.89 -5.10
N GLU A 42 -20.61 8.76 -4.79
CA GLU A 42 -19.44 8.43 -3.99
C GLU A 42 -19.70 8.85 -2.54
N LYS A 43 -19.51 7.90 -1.63
CA LYS A 43 -19.69 8.11 -0.21
C LYS A 43 -18.43 7.72 0.54
N VAL A 44 -17.93 8.62 1.37
CA VAL A 44 -16.75 8.41 2.21
C VAL A 44 -17.12 8.58 3.68
N SER A 45 -16.66 7.68 4.54
CA SER A 45 -16.86 7.73 5.98
C SER A 45 -15.50 7.77 6.67
N ILE A 46 -15.24 8.78 7.49
CA ILE A 46 -14.01 8.95 8.27
C ILE A 46 -14.37 8.73 9.74
N VAL A 47 -13.67 7.82 10.41
CA VAL A 47 -13.87 7.54 11.83
C VAL A 47 -12.84 8.33 12.63
N PHE A 48 -13.34 9.09 13.61
CA PHE A 48 -12.55 9.84 14.56
C PHE A 48 -12.62 9.18 15.94
N GLU A 49 -11.48 9.06 16.60
CA GLU A 49 -11.35 8.70 18.01
C GLU A 49 -10.47 9.73 18.71
N THR A 50 -11.01 10.42 19.72
CA THR A 50 -10.29 11.44 20.51
C THR A 50 -9.62 12.53 19.64
N GLY A 51 -10.24 12.91 18.52
CA GLY A 51 -9.69 13.89 17.58
C GLY A 51 -8.66 13.36 16.58
N HIS A 52 -8.34 12.07 16.60
CA HIS A 52 -7.48 11.41 15.61
C HIS A 52 -8.31 10.61 14.60
N ILE A 53 -7.81 10.50 13.36
CA ILE A 53 -8.44 9.65 12.34
C ILE A 53 -7.91 8.24 12.50
N THR A 54 -8.81 7.28 12.70
CA THR A 54 -8.47 5.86 12.86
C THR A 54 -8.86 5.02 11.64
N LEU A 55 -9.84 5.47 10.88
CA LEU A 55 -10.37 4.73 9.75
C LEU A 55 -10.93 5.64 8.66
N VAL A 56 -10.82 5.21 7.41
CA VAL A 56 -11.49 5.81 6.25
C VAL A 56 -12.14 4.70 5.44
N ARG A 57 -13.40 4.91 5.03
CA ARG A 57 -14.21 3.98 4.22
C ARG A 57 -14.68 4.70 2.98
N SER A 58 -14.38 4.21 1.78
CA SER A 58 -14.85 4.80 0.52
C SER A 58 -15.72 3.83 -0.29
N GLY A 59 -16.85 4.31 -0.79
CA GLY A 59 -17.92 3.51 -1.39
C GLY A 59 -17.78 3.23 -2.90
N SER A 60 -16.91 3.92 -3.65
CA SER A 60 -16.78 3.69 -5.11
C SER A 60 -15.37 3.97 -5.66
N ALA A 61 -15.03 3.22 -6.71
CA ALA A 61 -13.90 3.28 -7.66
C ALA A 61 -12.45 3.32 -7.13
N SER A 62 -12.10 4.08 -6.09
CA SER A 62 -10.74 4.09 -5.51
C SER A 62 -10.63 3.02 -4.41
N ARG A 63 -10.67 1.74 -4.78
CA ARG A 63 -10.30 0.67 -3.84
C ARG A 63 -8.78 0.54 -3.83
N ILE A 64 -8.08 1.48 -3.21
CA ILE A 64 -6.70 1.24 -2.79
C ILE A 64 -6.78 0.10 -1.77
N ARG A 65 -6.48 -1.12 -2.22
CA ARG A 65 -6.53 -2.30 -1.35
C ARG A 65 -5.21 -2.33 -0.57
N LEU A 66 -5.24 -2.75 0.69
CA LEU A 66 -4.01 -3.03 1.43
C LEU A 66 -3.04 -3.92 0.63
N ARG A 67 -3.58 -4.87 -0.16
CA ARG A 67 -2.85 -5.66 -1.16
C ARG A 67 -2.01 -4.81 -2.13
N SER A 68 -2.57 -3.78 -2.74
CA SER A 68 -1.85 -2.98 -3.73
C SER A 68 -0.75 -2.16 -3.09
N ILE A 69 -0.95 -1.64 -1.87
CA ILE A 69 0.12 -0.96 -1.12
C ILE A 69 1.26 -1.92 -0.77
N LEU A 70 0.94 -3.11 -0.27
CA LEU A 70 1.93 -4.12 0.11
C LEU A 70 2.73 -4.65 -1.10
N LEU A 71 2.09 -4.82 -2.26
CA LEU A 71 2.76 -5.19 -3.51
C LEU A 71 3.64 -4.05 -4.04
N ARG A 72 3.10 -2.82 -4.07
CA ARG A 72 3.83 -1.62 -4.54
C ARG A 72 5.06 -1.34 -3.69
N GLY A 73 4.97 -1.48 -2.37
CA GLY A 73 6.09 -1.29 -1.46
C GLY A 73 7.15 -2.40 -1.50
N GLY A 74 6.97 -3.46 -2.31
CA GLY A 74 7.88 -4.60 -2.35
C GLY A 74 7.90 -5.44 -1.05
N VAL A 75 6.99 -5.17 -0.12
CA VAL A 75 6.91 -5.81 1.20
C VAL A 75 6.42 -7.26 1.06
N VAL A 76 5.61 -7.53 0.03
CA VAL A 76 5.01 -8.85 -0.21
C VAL A 76 5.04 -9.18 -1.70
N SER A 77 5.36 -10.42 -2.08
CA SER A 77 5.26 -10.90 -3.47
C SER A 77 3.85 -11.33 -3.85
N GLU A 78 3.54 -11.41 -5.15
CA GLU A 78 2.21 -11.80 -5.61
C GLU A 78 1.85 -13.24 -5.20
N GLU A 79 2.83 -14.13 -5.19
CA GLU A 79 2.71 -15.52 -4.75
C GLU A 79 2.45 -15.62 -3.23
N GLN A 80 3.20 -14.85 -2.43
CA GLN A 80 3.03 -14.78 -0.97
C GLN A 80 1.62 -14.29 -0.59
N LEU A 81 1.11 -13.31 -1.33
CA LEU A 81 -0.25 -12.78 -1.17
C LEU A 81 -1.33 -13.77 -1.59
N LEU A 82 -1.08 -14.54 -2.65
CA LEU A 82 -2.00 -15.59 -3.10
C LEU A 82 -2.14 -16.69 -2.03
N ASN A 83 -1.01 -17.09 -1.46
CA ASN A 83 -0.94 -18.08 -0.39
C ASN A 83 -1.64 -17.58 0.89
N ALA A 84 -1.38 -16.35 1.32
CA ALA A 84 -2.06 -15.75 2.48
C ALA A 84 -3.58 -15.61 2.26
N ARG A 85 -4.02 -15.37 1.02
CA ARG A 85 -5.45 -15.34 0.66
C ARG A 85 -6.10 -16.73 0.73
N GLN A 86 -5.39 -17.78 0.33
CA GLN A 86 -5.89 -19.15 0.49
C GLN A 86 -6.08 -19.49 1.97
N ASP A 87 -5.18 -19.05 2.85
CA ASP A 87 -5.36 -19.21 4.30
C ASP A 87 -6.55 -18.44 4.83
N GLN A 88 -6.74 -17.18 4.41
CA GLN A 88 -7.92 -16.38 4.73
C GLN A 88 -9.21 -17.11 4.31
N GLN A 89 -9.27 -17.68 3.11
CA GLN A 89 -10.45 -18.43 2.62
C GLN A 89 -10.69 -19.72 3.41
N ARG A 90 -9.62 -20.37 3.88
CA ARG A 90 -9.69 -21.64 4.63
C ARG A 90 -10.06 -21.45 6.11
N THR A 91 -9.59 -20.37 6.72
CA THR A 91 -9.66 -20.16 8.18
C THR A 91 -10.60 -19.03 8.61
N GLY A 92 -10.99 -18.16 7.68
CA GLY A 92 -11.74 -16.93 7.97
C GLY A 92 -10.89 -15.82 8.58
N MET A 93 -9.57 -16.02 8.75
CA MET A 93 -8.68 -15.01 9.34
C MET A 93 -8.46 -13.80 8.41
N LEU A 94 -8.04 -12.68 8.99
CA LEU A 94 -7.80 -11.43 8.26
C LEU A 94 -6.54 -11.52 7.40
N LEU A 95 -6.53 -10.87 6.22
CA LEU A 95 -5.38 -10.95 5.32
C LEU A 95 -4.09 -10.42 5.95
N GLY A 96 -4.14 -9.29 6.68
CA GLY A 96 -2.99 -8.77 7.41
C GLY A 96 -2.48 -9.73 8.48
N ARG A 97 -3.40 -10.42 9.17
CA ARG A 97 -3.06 -11.43 10.17
C ARG A 97 -2.50 -12.71 9.54
N ALA A 98 -3.04 -13.14 8.40
CA ALA A 98 -2.50 -14.25 7.62
C ALA A 98 -1.06 -13.96 7.14
N LEU A 99 -0.77 -12.70 6.80
CA LEU A 99 0.59 -12.29 6.41
C LEU A 99 1.55 -12.27 7.61
N ILE A 100 1.10 -11.81 8.79
CA ILE A 100 1.88 -11.84 10.04
C ILE A 100 2.12 -13.27 10.52
N GLU A 101 1.08 -14.12 10.55
CA GLU A 101 1.19 -15.51 11.02
C GLU A 101 2.11 -16.36 10.14
N ARG A 102 2.25 -16.00 8.86
CA ARG A 102 3.21 -16.62 7.94
C ARG A 102 4.62 -16.02 8.04
N GLY A 103 4.84 -15.00 8.87
CA GLY A 103 6.11 -14.29 9.00
C GLY A 103 6.52 -13.52 7.74
N ILE A 104 5.56 -13.17 6.88
CA ILE A 104 5.81 -12.45 5.63
C ILE A 104 5.98 -10.95 5.90
N ILE A 105 5.18 -10.41 6.82
CA ILE A 105 5.26 -9.01 7.29
C ILE A 105 5.21 -8.97 8.82
N ASP A 106 5.76 -7.93 9.43
CA ASP A 106 5.57 -7.66 10.86
C ASP A 106 4.46 -6.61 11.12
N ASP A 107 4.15 -6.39 12.40
CA ASP A 107 3.09 -5.45 12.82
C ASP A 107 3.44 -4.00 12.44
N PHE A 108 4.73 -3.64 12.44
CA PHE A 108 5.19 -2.31 12.04
C PHE A 108 4.97 -2.06 10.55
N GLN A 109 5.36 -3.00 9.68
CA GLN A 109 5.14 -2.94 8.24
C GLN A 109 3.65 -2.91 7.90
N LEU A 110 2.82 -3.69 8.62
CA LEU A 110 1.37 -3.63 8.46
C LEU A 110 0.81 -2.27 8.88
N SER A 111 1.27 -1.71 10.00
CA SER A 111 0.86 -0.38 10.48
C SER A 111 1.20 0.73 9.49
N GLN A 112 2.40 0.67 8.88
CA GLN A 112 2.83 1.65 7.88
C GLN A 112 2.02 1.53 6.59
N ALA A 113 1.75 0.32 6.13
CA ALA A 113 0.91 0.09 4.95
C ALA A 113 -0.54 0.56 5.17
N LEU A 114 -1.08 0.38 6.38
CA LEU A 114 -2.41 0.88 6.76
C LEU A 114 -2.43 2.40 6.90
N ARG A 115 -1.39 3.01 7.47
CA ARG A 115 -1.23 4.46 7.53
C ARG A 115 -1.19 5.09 6.15
N LEU A 116 -0.35 4.56 5.26
CA LEU A 116 -0.26 5.04 3.88
C LEU A 116 -1.60 4.90 3.14
N LYS A 117 -2.35 3.83 3.41
CA LYS A 117 -3.71 3.66 2.87
C LYS A 117 -4.64 4.78 3.32
N LEU A 118 -4.64 5.10 4.61
CA LEU A 118 -5.47 6.16 5.18
C LEU A 118 -5.07 7.52 4.60
N GLU A 119 -3.78 7.79 4.48
CA GLU A 119 -3.24 9.02 3.90
C GLU A 119 -3.66 9.18 2.43
N GLU A 120 -3.46 8.17 1.57
CA GLU A 120 -3.88 8.21 0.15
C GLU A 120 -5.41 8.43 0.01
N GLU A 121 -6.24 7.74 0.81
CA GLU A 121 -7.71 7.90 0.77
C GLU A 121 -8.18 9.28 1.26
N LEU A 122 -7.45 9.91 2.19
CA LEU A 122 -7.76 11.25 2.68
C LEU A 122 -7.34 12.34 1.69
N PHE A 123 -6.18 12.21 1.05
CA PHE A 123 -5.71 13.20 0.07
C PHE A 123 -6.66 13.30 -1.14
N ASP A 124 -7.22 12.18 -1.60
CA ASP A 124 -8.24 12.17 -2.66
C ASP A 124 -9.47 13.03 -2.30
N LEU A 125 -9.83 13.16 -1.01
CA LEU A 125 -10.96 13.99 -0.58
C LEU A 125 -10.68 15.49 -0.66
N PHE A 126 -9.41 15.93 -0.56
CA PHE A 126 -9.06 17.35 -0.73
C PHE A 126 -9.29 17.83 -2.17
N LEU A 127 -9.44 16.90 -3.12
CA LEU A 127 -9.81 17.20 -4.50
C LEU A 127 -11.32 17.47 -4.69
N TRP A 128 -12.14 17.28 -3.66
CA TRP A 128 -13.59 17.46 -3.74
C TRP A 128 -13.96 18.92 -3.44
N GLU A 129 -14.34 19.65 -4.48
CA GLU A 129 -14.74 21.07 -4.37
C GLU A 129 -16.19 21.24 -3.87
N SER A 130 -17.02 20.21 -4.01
CA SER A 130 -18.43 20.21 -3.59
C SER A 130 -18.87 18.84 -3.05
N GLY A 131 -19.89 18.85 -2.19
CA GLY A 131 -20.43 17.66 -1.54
C GLY A 131 -21.23 17.98 -0.29
N THR A 132 -21.92 16.99 0.26
CA THR A 132 -22.63 17.09 1.54
C THR A 132 -21.87 16.33 2.61
N PHE A 133 -21.94 16.80 3.86
CA PHE A 133 -21.34 16.09 4.97
C PHE A 133 -22.29 16.01 6.17
N GLU A 134 -22.14 14.96 6.95
CA GLU A 134 -22.86 14.74 8.20
C GLU A 134 -21.98 14.02 9.21
N PHE A 135 -21.83 14.57 10.41
CA PHE A 135 -21.09 13.96 11.52
C PHE A 135 -22.06 13.32 12.51
N PHE A 136 -21.75 12.08 12.88
CA PHE A 136 -22.47 11.29 13.85
C PHE A 136 -21.61 11.12 15.12
N PRO A 137 -21.86 11.92 16.18
CA PRO A 137 -21.11 11.84 17.44
C PRO A 137 -21.33 10.50 18.13
N GLU A 138 -20.27 9.98 18.78
CA GLU A 138 -20.29 8.74 19.59
C GLU A 138 -20.77 7.48 18.83
N LEU A 139 -20.96 7.60 17.52
CA LEU A 139 -21.38 6.52 16.65
C LEU A 139 -20.17 6.05 15.84
N ILE A 140 -19.47 5.05 16.38
CA ILE A 140 -18.51 4.25 15.62
C ILE A 140 -19.34 3.14 14.97
N GLN A 141 -19.80 3.36 13.73
CA GLN A 141 -20.58 2.34 13.03
C GLN A 141 -19.67 1.15 12.73
N SER A 142 -19.76 0.05 13.48
CA SER A 142 -19.00 -1.17 13.19
C SER A 142 -19.65 -1.92 12.01
N THR A 143 -18.95 -2.07 10.90
CA THR A 143 -19.31 -2.97 9.80
C THR A 143 -18.49 -4.27 9.89
N ALA A 144 -18.94 -5.33 9.22
CA ALA A 144 -18.16 -6.57 9.10
C ALA A 144 -16.78 -6.37 8.42
N GLU A 145 -16.57 -5.23 7.75
CA GLU A 145 -15.27 -4.83 7.20
C GLU A 145 -14.31 -4.26 8.26
N ASP A 146 -14.82 -3.76 9.38
CA ASP A 146 -13.97 -3.26 10.48
C ASP A 146 -13.32 -4.40 11.26
N GLU A 147 -13.99 -5.56 11.34
CA GLU A 147 -13.36 -6.80 11.82
C GLU A 147 -12.17 -7.17 10.93
N ILE A 148 -12.13 -6.74 9.66
CA ILE A 148 -11.06 -7.02 8.68
C ILE A 148 -9.79 -6.15 8.88
N GLN A 149 -9.90 -5.03 9.58
CA GLN A 149 -8.81 -4.06 9.78
C GLN A 149 -8.22 -4.03 11.21
N GLN A 150 -8.81 -4.76 12.18
CA GLN A 150 -8.41 -4.73 13.60
C GLN A 150 -7.20 -5.62 13.97
N VAL A 151 -6.18 -5.74 13.10
CA VAL A 151 -4.91 -6.38 13.50
C VAL A 151 -4.03 -5.39 14.25
N THR A 152 -3.99 -4.14 13.79
CA THR A 152 -3.14 -3.07 14.32
C THR A 152 -3.92 -1.76 14.31
N ARG A 153 -3.96 -1.03 15.44
CA ARG A 153 -4.62 0.28 15.52
C ARG A 153 -3.69 1.37 14.97
N VAL A 154 -4.12 2.03 13.90
CA VAL A 154 -3.41 3.18 13.33
C VAL A 154 -4.15 4.45 13.71
N GLN A 155 -3.41 5.46 14.17
CA GLN A 155 -3.92 6.80 14.42
C GLN A 155 -3.15 7.77 13.54
N VAL A 156 -3.89 8.60 12.80
CA VAL A 156 -3.34 9.67 11.98
C VAL A 156 -3.79 11.00 12.55
N ASP A 157 -2.83 11.91 12.74
CA ASP A 157 -3.11 13.29 13.12
C ASP A 157 -3.73 14.03 11.92
N PRO A 158 -4.98 14.55 12.04
CA PRO A 158 -5.61 15.31 10.98
C PRO A 158 -4.80 16.53 10.53
N MET A 159 -3.99 17.14 11.41
CA MET A 159 -3.21 18.33 11.06
C MET A 159 -2.15 18.03 10.00
N THR A 160 -1.46 16.89 10.12
CA THR A 160 -0.49 16.44 9.11
C THR A 160 -1.17 16.19 7.76
N ILE A 161 -2.37 15.62 7.79
CA ILE A 161 -3.18 15.37 6.59
C ILE A 161 -3.63 16.66 5.93
N ILE A 162 -4.02 17.68 6.71
CA ILE A 162 -4.47 18.96 6.16
C ILE A 162 -3.34 19.68 5.44
N ILE A 163 -2.16 19.79 6.06
CA ILE A 163 -1.03 20.51 5.47
C ILE A 163 -0.62 19.84 4.15
N GLU A 164 -0.42 18.53 4.18
CA GLU A 164 0.02 17.78 3.01
C GLU A 164 -1.08 17.66 1.96
N GLY A 165 -2.34 17.49 2.38
CA GLY A 165 -3.50 17.41 1.49
C GLY A 165 -3.78 18.71 0.73
N LEU A 166 -3.58 19.87 1.36
CA LEU A 166 -3.69 21.16 0.68
C LEU A 166 -2.55 21.37 -0.33
N ARG A 167 -1.30 21.04 0.06
CA ARG A 167 -0.13 21.10 -0.83
C ARG A 167 -0.36 20.23 -2.07
N GLN A 168 -0.78 18.99 -1.87
CA GLN A 168 -1.07 18.06 -2.97
C GLN A 168 -2.25 18.52 -3.81
N ALA A 169 -3.32 19.07 -3.24
CA ALA A 169 -4.46 19.57 -4.00
C ALA A 169 -4.08 20.72 -4.95
N ASP A 170 -3.22 21.64 -4.51
CA ASP A 170 -2.72 22.73 -5.34
C ASP A 170 -1.79 22.23 -6.44
N GLU A 171 -0.85 21.33 -6.13
CA GLU A 171 0.01 20.70 -7.13
C GLU A 171 -0.79 19.84 -8.13
N TRP A 172 -1.84 19.17 -7.68
CA TRP A 172 -2.69 18.33 -8.52
C TRP A 172 -3.48 19.15 -9.56
N LYS A 173 -3.79 20.42 -9.27
CA LYS A 173 -4.36 21.33 -10.28
C LYS A 173 -3.38 21.55 -11.43
N LEU A 174 -2.11 21.86 -11.12
CA LEU A 174 -1.05 22.03 -12.13
C LEU A 174 -0.82 20.76 -12.95
N ILE A 175 -0.78 19.60 -12.26
CA ILE A 175 -0.62 18.30 -12.90
C ILE A 175 -1.78 18.00 -13.86
N ARG A 176 -3.04 18.22 -13.45
CA ARG A 176 -4.22 17.96 -14.31
C ARG A 176 -4.33 18.90 -15.50
N ASP A 177 -3.87 20.14 -15.36
CA ASP A 177 -3.86 21.08 -16.49
C ASP A 177 -2.89 20.63 -17.59
N ARG A 178 -1.79 19.97 -17.21
CA ARG A 178 -0.78 19.45 -18.13
C ARG A 178 -1.06 18.03 -18.60
N ILE A 179 -1.34 17.11 -17.69
CA ILE A 179 -1.66 15.69 -17.95
C ILE A 179 -3.19 15.54 -17.92
N LYS A 180 -3.81 15.76 -19.08
CA LYS A 180 -5.28 15.80 -19.19
C LYS A 180 -5.93 14.42 -19.24
N ASP A 181 -5.26 13.45 -19.86
CA ASP A 181 -5.79 12.09 -20.05
C ASP A 181 -4.72 11.06 -19.65
N LEU A 182 -5.03 10.26 -18.63
CA LEU A 182 -4.13 9.21 -18.15
C LEU A 182 -4.05 8.01 -19.10
N ARG A 183 -4.96 7.89 -20.06
CA ARG A 183 -4.87 6.86 -21.12
C ARG A 183 -3.79 7.19 -22.15
N TRP A 184 -3.24 8.41 -22.13
CA TRP A 184 -2.21 8.83 -23.08
C TRP A 184 -0.86 8.16 -22.79
N ILE A 185 -0.07 7.93 -23.84
CA ILE A 185 1.29 7.35 -23.77
C ILE A 185 2.33 8.47 -23.73
N LEU A 186 3.39 8.26 -22.95
CA LEU A 186 4.56 9.13 -22.91
C LEU A 186 5.75 8.44 -23.59
N ASN A 187 6.48 9.19 -24.41
CA ASN A 187 7.68 8.74 -25.11
C ASN A 187 8.92 9.44 -24.51
N PRO A 188 10.01 8.70 -24.26
CA PRO A 188 11.27 9.33 -23.85
C PRO A 188 11.84 10.17 -24.99
N VAL A 189 12.45 11.31 -24.66
CA VAL A 189 13.13 12.16 -25.65
C VAL A 189 14.53 11.59 -25.90
N GLU A 190 14.83 11.25 -27.16
CA GLU A 190 16.12 10.66 -27.55
C GLU A 190 17.31 11.50 -27.07
N GLY A 191 18.32 10.83 -26.50
CA GLY A 191 19.55 11.46 -26.02
C GLY A 191 19.48 12.10 -24.64
N THR A 192 18.33 12.03 -23.95
CA THR A 192 18.23 12.50 -22.56
C THR A 192 18.70 11.42 -21.58
N PRO A 193 19.66 11.71 -20.68
CA PRO A 193 20.10 10.72 -19.70
C PRO A 193 18.99 10.48 -18.66
N PRO A 194 18.79 9.23 -18.23
CA PRO A 194 17.79 8.93 -17.23
C PRO A 194 18.13 9.62 -15.91
N PRO A 195 17.18 10.33 -15.27
CA PRO A 195 17.43 10.98 -14.00
C PRO A 195 17.80 9.95 -12.92
N ALA A 196 18.75 10.31 -12.05
CA ALA A 196 19.18 9.47 -10.94
C ALA A 196 18.03 9.28 -9.92
N GLU A 197 17.27 10.35 -9.67
CA GLU A 197 16.01 10.28 -8.92
C GLU A 197 14.89 9.70 -9.80
N SER A 198 14.16 8.71 -9.29
CA SER A 198 13.05 8.05 -10.01
C SER A 198 13.45 7.31 -11.29
N HIS A 199 14.69 6.79 -11.33
CA HIS A 199 15.23 6.01 -12.45
C HIS A 199 14.30 4.85 -12.86
N SER A 200 13.74 4.12 -11.87
CA SER A 200 12.81 3.00 -12.12
C SER A 200 11.58 3.42 -12.91
N LEU A 201 10.92 4.53 -12.52
CA LEU A 201 9.75 5.04 -13.23
C LEU A 201 10.12 5.51 -14.64
N PHE A 202 11.24 6.21 -14.81
CA PHE A 202 11.70 6.64 -16.13
C PHE A 202 11.99 5.46 -17.07
N MET A 203 12.57 4.37 -16.56
CA MET A 203 12.80 3.14 -17.33
C MET A 203 11.52 2.41 -17.75
N MET A 204 10.38 2.67 -17.09
CA MET A 204 9.09 2.10 -17.48
C MET A 204 8.44 2.87 -18.64
N ILE A 205 8.90 4.10 -18.92
CA ILE A 205 8.42 4.95 -20.02
C ILE A 205 9.11 4.48 -21.31
N ASP A 206 8.59 3.39 -21.85
CA ASP A 206 9.10 2.72 -23.05
C ASP A 206 8.42 3.18 -24.35
N GLY A 207 7.48 4.13 -24.26
CA GLY A 207 6.66 4.57 -25.38
C GLY A 207 5.58 3.58 -25.80
N HIS A 208 5.39 2.51 -25.02
CA HIS A 208 4.32 1.55 -25.22
C HIS A 208 3.26 1.75 -24.12
N ARG A 209 3.64 1.92 -22.86
CA ARG A 209 2.66 1.97 -21.74
C ARG A 209 1.96 3.32 -21.63
N SER A 210 0.65 3.28 -21.39
CA SER A 210 -0.11 4.50 -21.02
C SER A 210 0.19 4.93 -19.58
N ILE A 211 -0.10 6.18 -19.23
CA ILE A 211 0.09 6.67 -17.86
C ILE A 211 -0.72 5.84 -16.86
N ASP A 212 -1.93 5.41 -17.21
CA ASP A 212 -2.76 4.53 -16.37
C ASP A 212 -2.10 3.15 -16.16
N GLU A 213 -1.46 2.59 -17.19
CA GLU A 213 -0.66 1.37 -17.06
C GLU A 213 0.59 1.60 -16.19
N LEU A 214 1.26 2.74 -16.33
CA LEU A 214 2.39 3.12 -15.47
C LEU A 214 1.95 3.23 -14.01
N LEU A 215 0.82 3.89 -13.74
CA LEU A 215 0.24 4.02 -12.40
C LEU A 215 -0.09 2.66 -11.77
N SER A 216 -0.54 1.70 -12.57
CA SER A 216 -0.85 0.35 -12.08
C SER A 216 0.39 -0.47 -11.67
N GLN A 217 1.57 -0.12 -12.19
CA GLN A 217 2.83 -0.84 -11.97
C GLN A 217 3.84 -0.07 -11.11
N ALA A 218 3.66 1.24 -10.94
CA ALA A 218 4.54 2.10 -10.14
C ALA A 218 4.46 1.74 -8.65
N THR A 219 5.60 1.82 -7.96
CA THR A 219 5.69 1.59 -6.51
C THR A 219 5.25 2.79 -5.68
N SER A 220 5.17 3.97 -6.30
CA SER A 220 4.77 5.24 -5.70
C SER A 220 3.24 5.45 -5.71
N THR A 221 2.77 6.46 -4.98
CA THR A 221 1.35 6.85 -4.97
C THR A 221 0.93 7.39 -6.35
N ARG A 222 -0.37 7.49 -6.62
CA ARG A 222 -0.87 8.10 -7.87
C ARG A 222 -0.39 9.54 -8.01
N PHE A 223 -0.46 10.29 -6.91
CA PHE A 223 -0.02 11.67 -6.85
C PHE A 223 1.47 11.80 -7.18
N ASP A 224 2.32 11.08 -6.46
CA ASP A 224 3.77 11.15 -6.64
C ASP A 224 4.19 10.73 -8.05
N THR A 225 3.59 9.66 -8.57
CA THR A 225 3.88 9.17 -9.91
C THR A 225 3.53 10.23 -10.95
N CYS A 226 2.32 10.81 -10.90
CA CYS A 226 1.94 11.87 -11.82
C CYS A 226 2.76 13.15 -11.62
N SER A 227 3.19 13.47 -10.39
CA SER A 227 4.08 14.60 -10.11
C SER A 227 5.47 14.42 -10.74
N ILE A 228 6.04 13.22 -10.65
CA ILE A 228 7.30 12.87 -11.32
C ILE A 228 7.14 12.92 -12.84
N LEU A 229 6.05 12.36 -13.38
CA LEU A 229 5.76 12.41 -14.81
C LEU A 229 5.58 13.85 -15.31
N TYR A 230 4.89 14.69 -14.54
CA TYR A 230 4.75 16.12 -14.82
C TYR A 230 6.13 16.79 -14.88
N ARG A 231 6.99 16.56 -13.88
CA ARG A 231 8.37 17.06 -13.87
C ARG A 231 9.16 16.60 -15.10
N PHE A 232 9.04 15.33 -15.50
CA PHE A 232 9.72 14.81 -16.70
C PHE A 232 9.24 15.48 -17.99
N ILE A 233 7.95 15.81 -18.08
CA ILE A 233 7.38 16.53 -19.23
C ILE A 233 7.89 17.97 -19.26
N GLU A 234 7.90 18.66 -18.13
CA GLU A 234 8.36 20.06 -18.03
C GLU A 234 9.87 20.20 -18.25
N GLU A 235 10.67 19.23 -17.77
CA GLU A 235 12.12 19.17 -18.01
C GLU A 235 12.48 18.72 -19.44
N GLY A 236 11.49 18.36 -20.27
CA GLY A 236 11.70 17.91 -21.64
C GLY A 236 12.38 16.55 -21.77
N LYS A 237 12.34 15.72 -20.72
CA LYS A 237 12.89 14.35 -20.71
C LYS A 237 11.95 13.34 -21.34
N VAL A 238 10.65 13.58 -21.22
CA VAL A 238 9.59 12.81 -21.89
C VAL A 238 8.62 13.75 -22.59
N ARG A 239 7.96 13.26 -23.63
CA ARG A 239 6.92 13.99 -24.36
C ARG A 239 5.67 13.14 -24.49
N GLU A 240 4.53 13.79 -24.70
CA GLU A 240 3.33 13.07 -25.14
C GLU A 240 3.57 12.40 -26.51
N ALA A 241 3.08 11.17 -26.65
CA ALA A 241 3.00 10.51 -27.95
C ALA A 241 2.10 11.33 -28.90
N SER A 242 2.48 11.38 -30.17
CA SER A 242 1.63 11.96 -31.21
C SER A 242 0.42 11.07 -31.47
N ALA A 243 -0.64 11.62 -32.08
CA ALA A 243 -1.82 10.82 -32.43
C ALA A 243 -1.48 9.64 -33.36
N GLY A 244 -0.48 9.79 -34.24
CA GLY A 244 0.02 8.71 -35.09
C GLY A 244 0.67 7.59 -34.29
N GLU A 245 1.57 7.92 -33.37
CA GLU A 245 2.24 6.94 -32.47
C GLU A 245 1.23 6.22 -31.58
N MET A 246 0.24 6.95 -31.03
CA MET A 246 -0.88 6.35 -30.28
C MET A 246 -1.69 5.36 -31.12
N MET A 247 -1.98 5.69 -32.39
CA MET A 247 -2.69 4.79 -33.30
C MET A 247 -1.87 3.55 -33.65
N GLU A 248 -0.58 3.68 -33.89
CA GLU A 248 0.31 2.55 -34.17
C GLU A 248 0.35 1.58 -32.98
N GLU A 249 0.49 2.10 -31.76
CA GLU A 249 0.49 1.27 -30.55
C GLU A 249 -0.87 0.60 -30.31
N ALA A 250 -1.98 1.31 -30.52
CA ALA A 250 -3.32 0.74 -30.43
C ALA A 250 -3.51 -0.42 -31.42
N ARG A 251 -3.03 -0.28 -32.66
CA ARG A 251 -3.07 -1.36 -33.68
C ARG A 251 -2.18 -2.54 -33.30
N PHE A 252 -0.98 -2.28 -32.80
CA PHE A 252 -0.03 -3.30 -32.38
C PHE A 252 -0.63 -4.21 -31.29
N ARG A 253 -1.29 -3.60 -30.29
CA ARG A 253 -1.86 -4.30 -29.13
C ARG A 253 -3.19 -5.01 -29.38
N LYS A 254 -3.86 -4.74 -30.50
CA LYS A 254 -5.24 -5.20 -30.76
C LYS A 254 -5.44 -6.71 -30.55
N LYS A 255 -4.44 -7.53 -30.88
CA LYS A 255 -4.51 -8.99 -30.73
C LYS A 255 -4.20 -9.48 -29.33
N ASP A 256 -3.17 -8.93 -28.70
CA ASP A 256 -2.66 -9.43 -27.41
C ASP A 256 -3.43 -8.85 -26.22
N ARG A 257 -3.81 -7.57 -26.29
CA ARG A 257 -4.45 -6.81 -25.20
C ARG A 257 -5.61 -5.94 -25.74
N PRO A 258 -6.74 -6.53 -26.14
CA PRO A 258 -7.84 -5.79 -26.77
C PRO A 258 -8.44 -4.71 -25.88
N ALA A 259 -8.54 -4.92 -24.56
CA ALA A 259 -9.08 -3.91 -23.63
C ALA A 259 -8.18 -2.66 -23.50
N SER A 260 -6.86 -2.84 -23.43
CA SER A 260 -5.89 -1.73 -23.40
C SER A 260 -5.88 -0.98 -24.75
N SER A 261 -5.86 -1.72 -25.86
CA SER A 261 -5.99 -1.17 -27.21
C SER A 261 -7.26 -0.31 -27.38
N LEU A 262 -8.40 -0.79 -26.86
CA LEU A 262 -9.66 -0.06 -26.90
C LEU A 262 -9.60 1.26 -26.11
N SER A 263 -8.99 1.25 -24.92
CA SER A 263 -8.79 2.44 -24.10
C SER A 263 -7.98 3.53 -24.83
N LEU A 264 -6.96 3.14 -25.61
CA LEU A 264 -6.19 4.07 -26.43
C LEU A 264 -7.02 4.67 -27.58
N TYR A 265 -7.85 3.85 -28.24
CA TYR A 265 -8.78 4.36 -29.26
C TYR A 265 -9.79 5.34 -28.68
N GLU A 266 -10.34 5.06 -27.51
CA GLU A 266 -11.26 5.97 -26.81
C GLU A 266 -10.59 7.30 -26.47
N ALA A 267 -9.34 7.28 -25.99
CA ALA A 267 -8.56 8.50 -25.73
C ALA A 267 -8.34 9.34 -27.01
N LEU A 268 -8.02 8.67 -28.13
CA LEU A 268 -7.87 9.34 -29.43
C LEU A 268 -9.18 9.95 -29.91
N ILE A 269 -10.30 9.24 -29.74
CA ILE A 269 -11.65 9.70 -30.07
C ILE A 269 -12.00 10.94 -29.23
N ASP A 270 -11.83 10.86 -27.91
CA ASP A 270 -12.14 11.96 -27.00
C ASP A 270 -11.33 13.22 -27.32
N ARG A 271 -10.04 13.07 -27.69
CA ARG A 271 -9.18 14.20 -28.07
C ARG A 271 -9.48 14.76 -29.47
N ALA A 272 -9.95 13.93 -30.41
CA ALA A 272 -10.32 14.36 -31.76
C ALA A 272 -11.62 15.18 -31.80
N GLY A 273 -12.55 14.95 -30.86
CA GLY A 273 -13.78 15.73 -30.72
C GLY A 273 -14.59 15.83 -32.02
N SER A 274 -14.85 17.07 -32.49
CA SER A 274 -15.61 17.32 -33.74
C SER A 274 -14.82 17.09 -35.03
N SER A 275 -13.49 16.95 -34.95
CA SER A 275 -12.61 16.66 -36.10
C SER A 275 -12.46 15.16 -36.38
N MET A 276 -13.30 14.33 -35.76
CA MET A 276 -13.31 12.88 -35.83
C MET A 276 -13.56 12.34 -37.25
N GLY A 277 -12.66 11.47 -37.72
CA GLY A 277 -12.91 10.66 -38.92
C GLY A 277 -13.68 9.37 -38.62
N HIS A 278 -14.50 8.92 -39.57
CA HIS A 278 -15.21 7.64 -39.46
C HIS A 278 -14.26 6.42 -39.40
N THR A 279 -13.06 6.53 -39.97
CA THR A 279 -12.04 5.47 -39.98
C THR A 279 -11.53 5.12 -38.58
N LEU A 280 -11.32 6.11 -37.71
CA LEU A 280 -10.89 5.88 -36.33
C LEU A 280 -11.97 5.12 -35.53
N LEU A 281 -13.23 5.48 -35.73
CA LEU A 281 -14.38 4.79 -35.13
C LEU A 281 -14.50 3.34 -35.62
N GLU A 282 -14.13 3.07 -36.87
CA GLU A 282 -14.13 1.72 -37.42
C GLU A 282 -13.02 0.85 -36.80
N GLU A 283 -11.80 1.39 -36.68
CA GLU A 283 -10.71 0.67 -36.02
C GLU A 283 -11.03 0.40 -34.55
N ALA A 284 -11.64 1.36 -33.86
CA ALA A 284 -12.14 1.19 -32.49
C ALA A 284 -13.24 0.13 -32.41
N ALA A 285 -14.22 0.14 -33.33
CA ALA A 285 -15.28 -0.86 -33.38
C ALA A 285 -14.75 -2.28 -33.64
N GLU A 286 -13.76 -2.43 -34.52
CA GLU A 286 -13.10 -3.72 -34.74
C GLU A 286 -12.30 -4.21 -33.52
N CYS A 287 -11.71 -3.29 -32.74
CA CYS A 287 -11.07 -3.65 -31.48
C CYS A 287 -12.11 -4.07 -30.43
N ALA A 288 -13.18 -3.30 -30.28
CA ALA A 288 -14.28 -3.57 -29.37
C ALA A 288 -14.96 -4.91 -29.65
N ALA A 289 -15.07 -5.33 -30.91
CA ALA A 289 -15.65 -6.62 -31.31
C ALA A 289 -15.01 -7.85 -30.63
N LEU A 290 -13.79 -7.73 -30.10
CA LEU A 290 -13.09 -8.81 -29.42
C LEU A 290 -13.50 -8.98 -27.94
N HIS A 291 -14.11 -7.96 -27.32
CA HIS A 291 -14.34 -7.97 -25.87
C HIS A 291 -15.60 -7.21 -25.41
N ASP A 292 -16.03 -6.16 -26.10
CA ASP A 292 -17.16 -5.30 -25.74
C ASP A 292 -18.07 -5.01 -26.95
N HIS A 293 -19.12 -5.82 -27.12
CA HIS A 293 -20.10 -5.65 -28.18
C HIS A 293 -20.98 -4.41 -28.03
N GLU A 294 -21.12 -3.85 -26.82
CA GLU A 294 -21.90 -2.63 -26.60
C GLU A 294 -21.11 -1.41 -27.08
N ALA A 295 -19.81 -1.36 -26.77
CA ALA A 295 -18.90 -0.35 -27.32
C ALA A 295 -18.80 -0.46 -28.85
N GLU A 296 -18.70 -1.68 -29.40
CA GLU A 296 -18.72 -1.91 -30.86
C GLU A 296 -19.97 -1.29 -31.50
N ALA A 297 -21.15 -1.55 -30.93
CA ALA A 297 -22.40 -0.98 -31.42
C ALA A 297 -22.42 0.56 -31.35
N ARG A 298 -21.88 1.14 -30.27
CA ARG A 298 -21.81 2.59 -30.06
C ARG A 298 -20.92 3.27 -31.10
N PHE A 299 -19.73 2.74 -31.37
CA PHE A 299 -18.82 3.30 -32.37
C PHE A 299 -19.40 3.18 -33.79
N LEU A 300 -20.01 2.05 -34.12
CA LEU A 300 -20.66 1.86 -35.42
C LEU A 300 -21.81 2.84 -35.66
N ARG A 301 -22.66 3.10 -34.64
CA ARG A 301 -23.72 4.13 -34.75
C ARG A 301 -23.13 5.50 -35.07
N ARG A 302 -22.09 5.90 -34.33
CA ARG A 302 -21.44 7.20 -34.55
C ARG A 302 -20.79 7.30 -35.92
N ALA A 303 -20.18 6.22 -36.41
CA ALA A 303 -19.61 6.18 -37.75
C ALA A 303 -20.69 6.31 -38.84
N VAL A 304 -21.85 5.65 -38.67
CA VAL A 304 -23.00 5.77 -39.58
C VAL A 304 -23.51 7.21 -39.65
N GLU A 305 -23.62 7.90 -38.51
CA GLU A 305 -24.02 9.32 -38.48
C GLU A 305 -23.07 10.21 -39.29
N ILE A 306 -21.76 10.06 -39.10
CA ILE A 306 -20.74 10.84 -39.81
C ILE A 306 -20.79 10.55 -41.32
N LEU A 307 -20.89 9.27 -41.71
CA LEU A 307 -20.97 8.87 -43.13
C LEU A 307 -22.24 9.42 -43.80
N LYS A 308 -23.38 9.41 -43.09
CA LYS A 308 -24.61 10.03 -43.57
C LYS A 308 -24.48 11.54 -43.75
N MET A 309 -23.87 12.24 -42.78
CA MET A 309 -23.61 13.68 -42.89
C MET A 309 -22.68 14.02 -44.06
N ASN A 310 -21.72 13.15 -44.35
CA ASN A 310 -20.80 13.29 -45.47
C ASN A 310 -21.40 12.85 -46.83
N GLY A 311 -22.63 12.33 -46.86
CA GLY A 311 -23.31 11.88 -48.07
C GLY A 311 -22.89 10.49 -48.59
N ASP A 312 -22.11 9.72 -47.83
CA ASP A 312 -21.71 8.35 -48.19
C ASP A 312 -22.77 7.31 -47.73
N GLY A 313 -23.85 7.22 -48.51
CA GLY A 313 -24.94 6.27 -48.29
C GLY A 313 -24.52 4.79 -48.35
N PRO A 314 -23.75 4.34 -49.35
CA PRO A 314 -23.24 2.97 -49.43
C PRO A 314 -22.33 2.59 -48.25
N GLY A 315 -21.41 3.48 -47.85
CA GLY A 315 -20.54 3.27 -46.69
C GLY A 315 -21.35 3.13 -45.40
N ALA A 316 -22.30 4.04 -45.17
CA ALA A 316 -23.20 4.01 -44.01
C ALA A 316 -24.01 2.70 -43.93
N TRP A 317 -24.51 2.19 -45.07
CA TRP A 317 -25.26 0.93 -45.11
C TRP A 317 -24.40 -0.27 -44.68
N ILE A 318 -23.14 -0.37 -45.12
CA ILE A 318 -22.26 -1.50 -44.76
C ILE A 318 -22.09 -1.57 -43.23
N ARG A 319 -21.90 -0.42 -42.57
CA ARG A 319 -21.69 -0.36 -41.11
C ARG A 319 -23.00 -0.62 -40.35
N LEU A 320 -24.11 -0.09 -40.86
CA LEU A 320 -25.43 -0.35 -40.31
C LEU A 320 -25.85 -1.83 -40.44
N GLN A 321 -25.48 -2.49 -41.53
CA GLN A 321 -25.68 -3.93 -41.69
C GLN A 321 -24.94 -4.72 -40.60
N ARG A 322 -23.70 -4.35 -40.28
CA ARG A 322 -22.93 -4.97 -39.19
C ARG A 322 -23.61 -4.72 -37.84
N LEU A 323 -24.09 -3.50 -37.59
CA LEU A 323 -24.81 -3.13 -36.37
C LEU A 323 -26.09 -3.96 -36.16
N LEU A 324 -26.91 -4.14 -37.20
CA LEU A 324 -28.17 -4.89 -37.15
C LEU A 324 -27.97 -6.39 -36.87
N VAL A 325 -26.78 -6.93 -37.09
CA VAL A 325 -26.41 -8.32 -36.73
C VAL A 325 -26.05 -8.41 -35.24
N LEU A 326 -25.37 -7.40 -34.70
CA LEU A 326 -24.87 -7.38 -33.31
C LEU A 326 -25.99 -7.14 -32.30
N ALA A 327 -26.88 -6.20 -32.58
CA ALA A 327 -28.02 -5.88 -31.74
C ALA A 327 -29.29 -5.92 -32.61
N PRO A 328 -30.33 -6.69 -32.24
CA PRO A 328 -31.61 -6.61 -32.94
C PRO A 328 -32.12 -5.17 -32.80
N GLY A 329 -32.13 -4.48 -33.94
CA GLY A 329 -32.02 -3.03 -34.04
C GLY A 329 -32.97 -2.24 -33.15
N THR A 330 -32.41 -1.20 -32.54
CA THR A 330 -33.23 -0.14 -31.92
C THR A 330 -34.15 0.48 -32.99
N THR A 331 -35.24 1.11 -32.57
CA THR A 331 -36.14 1.84 -33.49
C THR A 331 -35.37 2.81 -34.38
N GLU A 332 -34.38 3.51 -33.82
CA GLU A 332 -33.52 4.47 -34.50
C GLU A 332 -32.60 3.81 -35.55
N ASP A 333 -31.99 2.67 -35.23
CA ASP A 333 -31.14 1.93 -36.18
C ASP A 333 -31.95 1.45 -37.41
N LEU A 334 -33.19 0.98 -37.17
CA LEU A 334 -34.11 0.55 -38.23
C LEU A 334 -34.62 1.73 -39.07
N GLN A 335 -34.88 2.88 -38.45
CA GLN A 335 -35.22 4.11 -39.17
C GLN A 335 -34.08 4.59 -40.05
N ASN A 336 -32.86 4.60 -39.51
CA ASN A 336 -31.65 4.90 -40.28
C ASN A 336 -31.50 3.96 -41.49
N ALA A 337 -31.79 2.67 -41.32
CA ALA A 337 -31.78 1.70 -42.42
C ALA A 337 -32.85 2.01 -43.46
N TRP A 338 -34.04 2.42 -43.03
CA TRP A 338 -35.13 2.83 -43.93
C TRP A 338 -34.79 4.08 -44.74
N THR A 339 -34.08 5.05 -44.14
CA THR A 339 -33.61 6.24 -44.88
C THR A 339 -32.59 5.88 -45.98
N LEU A 340 -31.79 4.82 -45.77
CA LEU A 340 -30.75 4.37 -46.70
C LEU A 340 -31.25 3.31 -47.70
N ARG A 341 -32.56 3.04 -47.78
CA ARG A 341 -33.18 1.96 -48.58
C ARG A 341 -32.77 1.91 -50.05
N GLN A 342 -32.39 3.04 -50.64
CA GLN A 342 -31.94 3.10 -52.04
C GLN A 342 -30.63 2.31 -52.29
N HIS A 343 -29.84 2.09 -51.24
CA HIS A 343 -28.58 1.35 -51.29
C HIS A 343 -28.69 -0.10 -50.80
N ILE A 344 -29.90 -0.55 -50.45
CA ILE A 344 -30.15 -1.87 -49.84
C ILE A 344 -30.72 -2.84 -50.89
N PRO A 345 -30.30 -4.11 -50.92
CA PRO A 345 -30.92 -5.13 -51.78
C PRO A 345 -32.43 -5.27 -51.49
N THR A 346 -33.26 -5.30 -52.54
CA THR A 346 -34.73 -5.27 -52.46
C THR A 346 -35.33 -6.29 -51.49
N ARG A 347 -34.81 -7.52 -51.46
CA ARG A 347 -35.26 -8.57 -50.52
C ARG A 347 -35.06 -8.18 -49.04
N ARG A 348 -33.98 -7.46 -48.71
CA ARG A 348 -33.70 -7.00 -47.34
C ARG A 348 -34.47 -5.74 -46.96
N VAL A 349 -34.82 -4.90 -47.93
CA VAL A 349 -35.69 -3.73 -47.68
C VAL A 349 -37.04 -4.17 -47.10
N HIS A 350 -37.60 -5.27 -47.62
CA HIS A 350 -38.84 -5.84 -47.10
C HIS A 350 -38.75 -6.31 -45.65
N THR A 351 -37.65 -6.99 -45.28
CA THR A 351 -37.47 -7.47 -43.90
C THR A 351 -37.25 -6.31 -42.93
N ILE A 352 -36.46 -5.31 -43.32
CA ILE A 352 -36.22 -4.10 -42.52
C ILE A 352 -37.51 -3.32 -42.29
N LEU A 353 -38.33 -3.17 -43.33
CA LEU A 353 -39.65 -2.53 -43.21
C LEU A 353 -40.56 -3.29 -42.24
N ASP A 354 -40.61 -4.62 -42.33
CA ASP A 354 -41.43 -5.44 -41.42
C ASP A 354 -41.00 -5.33 -39.96
N ASP A 355 -39.69 -5.28 -39.70
CA ASP A 355 -39.14 -5.11 -38.35
C ASP A 355 -39.33 -3.68 -37.83
N LEU A 356 -39.15 -2.66 -38.69
CA LEU A 356 -39.41 -1.25 -38.35
C LEU A 356 -40.89 -1.03 -38.01
N VAL A 357 -41.81 -1.57 -38.82
CA VAL A 357 -43.26 -1.48 -38.60
C VAL A 357 -43.64 -2.14 -37.27
N ARG A 358 -43.07 -3.31 -36.97
CA ARG A 358 -43.27 -3.98 -35.67
C ARG A 358 -42.77 -3.13 -34.51
N SER A 359 -41.59 -2.53 -34.67
CA SER A 359 -40.95 -1.72 -33.63
C SER A 359 -41.72 -0.43 -33.35
N LEU A 360 -42.07 0.33 -34.38
CA LEU A 360 -42.88 1.55 -34.29
C LEU A 360 -44.28 1.30 -33.72
N ARG A 361 -44.89 0.16 -34.08
CA ARG A 361 -46.19 -0.25 -33.54
C ARG A 361 -46.11 -0.58 -32.04
N ARG A 362 -45.00 -1.17 -31.58
CA ARG A 362 -44.75 -1.44 -30.14
C ARG A 362 -44.47 -0.16 -29.35
N SER A 363 -43.73 0.79 -29.92
CA SER A 363 -43.45 2.08 -29.28
C SER A 363 -44.64 3.05 -29.31
N GLY A 364 -45.65 2.80 -30.16
CA GLY A 364 -46.85 3.63 -30.27
C GLY A 364 -46.68 4.86 -31.15
N GLU A 365 -45.59 4.95 -31.91
CA GLU A 365 -45.29 6.08 -32.81
C GLU A 365 -46.02 5.99 -34.15
N PHE A 366 -47.36 6.05 -34.11
CA PHE A 366 -48.22 5.85 -35.28
C PHE A 366 -47.99 6.86 -36.41
N ARG A 367 -47.56 8.10 -36.10
CA ARG A 367 -47.26 9.12 -37.12
C ARG A 367 -46.08 8.73 -38.01
N GLN A 368 -44.97 8.29 -37.40
CA GLN A 368 -43.79 7.83 -38.15
C GLN A 368 -44.07 6.51 -38.88
N LEU A 369 -44.87 5.62 -38.27
CA LEU A 369 -45.33 4.40 -38.91
C LEU A 369 -46.09 4.68 -40.20
N ILE A 370 -47.06 5.62 -40.18
CA ILE A 370 -47.82 6.01 -41.38
C ILE A 370 -46.89 6.56 -42.47
N LEU A 371 -45.93 7.42 -42.10
CA LEU A 371 -44.96 7.98 -43.06
C LEU A 371 -44.14 6.87 -43.72
N SER A 372 -43.54 5.97 -42.93
CA SER A 372 -42.74 4.85 -43.46
C SER A 372 -43.55 3.91 -44.36
N LEU A 373 -44.82 3.63 -44.01
CA LEU A 373 -45.70 2.80 -44.82
C LEU A 373 -46.06 3.51 -46.14
N LYS A 374 -46.44 4.79 -46.11
CA LYS A 374 -46.72 5.57 -47.33
C LYS A 374 -45.51 5.61 -48.27
N GLU A 375 -44.30 5.77 -47.74
CA GLU A 375 -43.06 5.70 -48.54
C GLU A 375 -42.83 4.31 -49.16
N ALA A 376 -43.38 3.25 -48.57
CA ALA A 376 -43.26 1.87 -49.03
C ALA A 376 -44.36 1.42 -50.01
N GLU A 377 -45.29 2.30 -50.37
CA GLU A 377 -46.43 1.94 -51.22
C GLU A 377 -46.00 1.35 -52.57
N SER A 378 -44.95 1.88 -53.18
CA SER A 378 -44.40 1.37 -54.45
C SER A 378 -43.83 -0.05 -54.35
N LEU A 379 -43.48 -0.51 -53.13
CA LEU A 379 -42.87 -1.81 -52.89
C LEU A 379 -43.89 -2.88 -52.46
N ARG A 380 -44.97 -2.48 -51.77
CA ARG A 380 -45.95 -3.42 -51.18
C ARG A 380 -47.41 -3.08 -51.45
N GLY A 381 -47.69 -2.14 -52.35
CA GLY A 381 -49.05 -1.72 -52.70
C GLY A 381 -49.92 -2.83 -53.31
N THR A 382 -49.35 -3.96 -53.72
CA THR A 382 -50.10 -5.15 -54.18
C THR A 382 -50.49 -6.10 -53.05
N ASP A 383 -49.90 -5.97 -51.87
CA ASP A 383 -50.12 -6.87 -50.75
C ASP A 383 -51.28 -6.40 -49.87
N ALA A 384 -52.27 -7.26 -49.66
CA ALA A 384 -53.42 -6.95 -48.80
C ALA A 384 -53.03 -6.67 -47.33
N SER A 385 -51.97 -7.32 -46.84
CA SER A 385 -51.46 -7.14 -45.48
C SER A 385 -50.91 -5.73 -45.25
N TYR A 386 -50.30 -5.12 -46.25
CA TYR A 386 -49.77 -3.76 -46.19
C TYR A 386 -50.90 -2.73 -46.02
N TRP A 387 -51.95 -2.82 -46.85
CA TRP A 387 -53.09 -1.92 -46.77
C TRP A 387 -53.86 -2.05 -45.46
N LEU A 388 -53.99 -3.26 -44.92
CA LEU A 388 -54.55 -3.48 -43.58
C LEU A 388 -53.71 -2.78 -42.51
N GLN A 389 -52.38 -2.92 -42.55
CA GLN A 389 -51.49 -2.30 -41.55
C GLN A 389 -51.51 -0.77 -41.62
N LEU A 390 -51.57 -0.19 -42.82
CA LEU A 390 -51.70 1.25 -43.02
C LEU A 390 -53.07 1.77 -42.57
N GLY A 391 -54.15 1.06 -42.91
CA GLY A 391 -55.51 1.38 -42.47
C GLY A 391 -55.67 1.35 -40.95
N GLU A 392 -55.12 0.33 -40.27
CA GLU A 392 -55.07 0.24 -38.81
C GLU A 392 -54.34 1.43 -38.18
N ALA A 393 -53.19 1.82 -38.74
CA ALA A 393 -52.41 2.94 -38.21
C ALA A 393 -53.12 4.28 -38.42
N LEU A 394 -53.73 4.50 -39.59
CA LEU A 394 -54.51 5.72 -39.91
C LEU A 394 -55.76 5.84 -39.04
N GLN A 395 -56.46 4.73 -38.77
CA GLN A 395 -57.61 4.70 -37.85
C GLN A 395 -57.21 5.19 -36.45
N ARG A 396 -56.05 4.74 -35.94
CA ARG A 396 -55.57 5.14 -34.61
C ARG A 396 -55.30 6.64 -34.50
N VAL A 397 -54.95 7.29 -35.61
CA VAL A 397 -54.75 8.76 -35.70
C VAL A 397 -56.02 9.49 -36.15
N LYS A 398 -57.13 8.76 -36.40
CA LYS A 398 -58.42 9.27 -36.90
C LYS A 398 -58.32 9.99 -38.25
N ASP A 399 -57.45 9.53 -39.14
CA ASP A 399 -57.34 10.05 -40.50
C ASP A 399 -58.43 9.41 -41.40
N PRO A 400 -59.25 10.20 -42.13
CA PRO A 400 -60.33 9.67 -42.98
C PRO A 400 -59.84 8.83 -44.15
N SER A 401 -58.56 8.90 -44.52
CA SER A 401 -57.96 8.02 -45.54
C SER A 401 -57.88 6.55 -45.10
N ALA A 402 -58.12 6.24 -43.82
CA ALA A 402 -58.20 4.87 -43.30
C ALA A 402 -59.27 4.03 -44.03
N GLU A 403 -60.43 4.62 -44.33
CA GLU A 403 -61.55 3.93 -44.98
C GLU A 403 -61.13 3.37 -46.34
N LYS A 404 -60.50 4.20 -47.17
CA LYS A 404 -60.01 3.82 -48.50
C LYS A 404 -58.95 2.73 -48.43
N CYS A 405 -58.05 2.79 -47.45
CA CYS A 405 -57.00 1.80 -47.26
C CYS A 405 -57.57 0.44 -46.83
N LEU A 406 -58.53 0.42 -45.91
CA LEU A 406 -59.16 -0.80 -45.44
C LEU A 406 -60.03 -1.45 -46.53
N ALA A 407 -60.78 -0.66 -47.31
CA ALA A 407 -61.52 -1.17 -48.46
C ALA A 407 -60.58 -1.83 -49.48
N LYS A 408 -59.46 -1.18 -49.80
CA LYS A 408 -58.42 -1.72 -50.71
C LYS A 408 -57.76 -2.98 -50.16
N ALA A 409 -57.60 -3.11 -48.83
CA ALA A 409 -57.10 -4.33 -48.20
C ALA A 409 -58.06 -5.52 -48.36
N ILE A 410 -59.38 -5.28 -48.27
CA ILE A 410 -60.41 -6.30 -48.48
C ILE A 410 -60.41 -6.76 -49.93
N GLU A 411 -60.37 -5.82 -50.87
CA GLU A 411 -60.33 -6.09 -52.31
C GLU A 411 -59.13 -6.96 -52.71
N LEU A 412 -57.93 -6.60 -52.26
CA LEU A 412 -56.70 -7.33 -52.58
C LEU A 412 -56.59 -8.67 -51.83
N ALA A 413 -57.15 -8.79 -50.63
CA ALA A 413 -57.13 -10.02 -49.86
C ALA A 413 -58.00 -11.10 -50.51
N ASP A 414 -59.14 -10.67 -51.06
CA ASP A 414 -60.19 -11.48 -51.69
C ASP A 414 -60.44 -12.80 -50.93
N LYS A 415 -60.87 -13.87 -51.61
CA LYS A 415 -61.07 -15.20 -51.04
C LYS A 415 -59.75 -15.93 -50.71
N ASN A 416 -58.59 -15.34 -51.03
CA ASN A 416 -57.27 -15.96 -50.87
C ASN A 416 -56.70 -15.79 -49.45
N SER A 417 -56.97 -14.66 -48.78
CA SER A 417 -56.52 -14.40 -47.40
C SER A 417 -57.67 -13.92 -46.52
N PRO A 418 -58.64 -14.80 -46.21
CA PRO A 418 -59.88 -14.40 -45.53
C PRO A 418 -59.64 -13.82 -44.13
N GLU A 419 -58.52 -14.13 -43.49
CA GLU A 419 -58.15 -13.54 -42.19
C GLU A 419 -57.85 -12.04 -42.25
N ILE A 420 -57.18 -11.59 -43.31
CA ILE A 420 -56.82 -10.19 -43.54
C ILE A 420 -58.08 -9.42 -43.94
N ALA A 421 -58.88 -9.97 -44.85
CA ALA A 421 -60.14 -9.40 -45.30
C ALA A 421 -61.13 -9.21 -44.14
N LEU A 422 -61.36 -10.24 -43.32
CA LEU A 422 -62.28 -10.17 -42.17
C LEU A 422 -61.81 -9.16 -41.10
N ARG A 423 -60.49 -9.00 -40.93
CA ARG A 423 -59.94 -8.04 -39.97
C ARG A 423 -60.07 -6.61 -40.48
N ALA A 424 -59.82 -6.37 -41.77
CA ALA A 424 -60.02 -5.07 -42.40
C ALA A 424 -61.51 -4.68 -42.41
N GLU A 425 -62.41 -5.61 -42.74
CA GLU A 425 -63.86 -5.42 -42.78
C GLU A 425 -64.42 -5.02 -41.42
N ARG A 426 -64.02 -5.71 -40.34
CA ARG A 426 -64.46 -5.37 -38.99
C ARG A 426 -64.15 -3.91 -38.63
N ILE A 427 -62.93 -3.47 -38.96
CA ILE A 427 -62.48 -2.10 -38.68
C ILE A 427 -63.21 -1.09 -39.57
N LEU A 428 -63.44 -1.44 -40.84
CA LEU A 428 -64.16 -0.57 -41.77
C LEU A 428 -65.63 -0.40 -41.37
N ARG A 429 -66.31 -1.48 -40.94
CA ARG A 429 -67.70 -1.45 -40.47
C ARG A 429 -67.88 -0.57 -39.22
N GLU A 430 -66.88 -0.54 -38.34
CA GLU A 430 -66.86 0.35 -37.16
C GLU A 430 -66.67 1.83 -37.55
N LEU A 431 -65.95 2.11 -38.65
CA LEU A 431 -65.67 3.46 -39.12
C LEU A 431 -66.80 4.03 -39.99
N ASN A 432 -67.29 3.23 -40.94
CA ASN A 432 -68.30 3.61 -41.90
C ASN A 432 -69.06 2.35 -42.35
N SER A 433 -70.29 2.18 -41.84
CA SER A 433 -71.13 1.01 -42.11
C SER A 433 -71.50 0.85 -43.58
N ASP A 434 -71.51 1.95 -44.35
CA ASP A 434 -72.01 1.95 -45.72
C ASP A 434 -71.00 1.39 -46.72
N LEU A 435 -69.71 1.35 -46.34
CA LEU A 435 -68.62 0.77 -47.13
C LEU A 435 -68.29 -0.67 -46.70
N ALA A 436 -69.02 -1.23 -45.74
CA ALA A 436 -68.82 -2.60 -45.26
C ALA A 436 -69.33 -3.64 -46.27
N LEU A 437 -68.79 -4.86 -46.18
CA LEU A 437 -69.24 -5.98 -47.00
C LEU A 437 -70.66 -6.43 -46.60
N ASN A 438 -71.43 -6.93 -47.57
CA ASN A 438 -72.73 -7.55 -47.33
C ASN A 438 -72.58 -8.83 -46.49
N GLU A 439 -73.62 -9.19 -45.75
CA GLU A 439 -73.61 -10.37 -44.86
C GLU A 439 -73.30 -11.69 -45.60
N ASP A 440 -73.70 -11.81 -46.86
CA ASP A 440 -73.44 -13.00 -47.69
C ASP A 440 -71.94 -13.15 -48.03
N ASP A 441 -71.27 -12.05 -48.38
CA ASP A 441 -69.83 -12.04 -48.68
C ASP A 441 -69.00 -12.32 -47.41
N LEU A 442 -69.47 -11.79 -46.27
CA LEU A 442 -68.87 -12.03 -44.95
C LEU A 442 -68.99 -13.50 -44.54
N ALA A 443 -70.14 -14.13 -44.77
CA ALA A 443 -70.38 -15.54 -44.50
C ALA A 443 -69.46 -16.43 -45.36
N GLN A 444 -69.28 -16.09 -46.64
CA GLN A 444 -68.36 -16.80 -47.54
C GLN A 444 -66.91 -16.72 -47.04
N LEU A 445 -66.44 -15.54 -46.61
CA LEU A 445 -65.08 -15.38 -46.07
C LEU A 445 -64.87 -16.17 -44.77
N ARG A 446 -65.85 -16.17 -43.85
CA ARG A 446 -65.81 -16.97 -42.61
C ARG A 446 -65.77 -18.47 -42.88
N GLN A 447 -66.58 -18.97 -43.83
CA GLN A 447 -66.59 -20.37 -44.22
C GLN A 447 -65.24 -20.79 -44.86
N ARG A 448 -64.66 -19.94 -45.71
CA ARG A 448 -63.35 -20.17 -46.34
C ARG A 448 -62.23 -20.21 -45.30
N ARG A 449 -62.27 -19.32 -44.29
CA ARG A 449 -61.33 -19.37 -43.16
C ARG A 449 -61.43 -20.70 -42.41
N GLY A 450 -62.64 -21.16 -42.12
CA GLY A 450 -62.89 -22.44 -41.44
C GLY A 450 -62.35 -23.66 -42.20
N THR A 451 -62.42 -23.67 -43.54
CA THR A 451 -61.88 -24.77 -44.36
C THR A 451 -60.36 -24.73 -44.48
N ILE A 452 -59.75 -23.54 -44.49
CA ILE A 452 -58.30 -23.38 -44.48
C ILE A 452 -57.72 -23.80 -43.12
N ASP A 453 -58.35 -23.42 -42.00
CA ASP A 453 -57.89 -23.77 -40.64
C ASP A 453 -57.99 -25.28 -40.34
N THR A 454 -59.05 -25.94 -40.79
CA THR A 454 -59.19 -27.40 -40.63
C THR A 454 -58.16 -28.15 -41.47
N ASN A 455 -57.94 -27.76 -42.72
CA ASN A 455 -56.92 -28.36 -43.59
C ASN A 455 -55.49 -28.11 -43.09
N ARG A 456 -55.21 -26.92 -42.53
CA ARG A 456 -53.91 -26.60 -41.94
C ARG A 456 -53.65 -27.42 -40.68
N LYS A 457 -54.65 -27.56 -39.80
CA LYS A 457 -54.56 -28.43 -38.61
C LYS A 457 -54.36 -29.89 -39.01
N ILE A 458 -55.13 -30.42 -39.96
CA ILE A 458 -55.03 -31.83 -40.38
C ILE A 458 -53.67 -32.14 -41.01
N ARG A 459 -53.15 -31.28 -41.90
CA ARG A 459 -51.80 -31.47 -42.50
C ARG A 459 -50.67 -31.30 -41.48
N HIS A 460 -50.80 -30.36 -40.56
CA HIS A 460 -49.82 -30.09 -39.51
C HIS A 460 -49.76 -31.26 -38.51
N TRP A 461 -50.90 -31.77 -38.05
CA TRP A 461 -50.94 -32.92 -37.13
C TRP A 461 -50.56 -34.24 -37.81
N ALA A 462 -50.87 -34.45 -39.09
CA ALA A 462 -50.48 -35.66 -39.82
C ALA A 462 -48.98 -35.72 -40.16
N MET A 463 -48.38 -34.60 -40.61
CA MET A 463 -46.94 -34.55 -40.87
C MET A 463 -46.13 -34.54 -39.58
N ILE A 464 -46.54 -33.79 -38.55
CA ILE A 464 -45.84 -33.80 -37.27
C ILE A 464 -45.96 -35.17 -36.61
N GLY A 465 -47.13 -35.81 -36.63
CA GLY A 465 -47.30 -37.12 -35.99
C GLY A 465 -46.43 -38.22 -36.61
N SER A 466 -46.36 -38.30 -37.94
CA SER A 466 -45.61 -39.34 -38.66
C SER A 466 -44.11 -39.04 -38.74
N ALA A 467 -43.74 -37.80 -39.05
CA ALA A 467 -42.34 -37.39 -39.10
C ALA A 467 -41.75 -37.34 -37.68
N ALA A 468 -42.46 -36.87 -36.65
CA ALA A 468 -41.93 -36.88 -35.30
C ALA A 468 -41.76 -38.31 -34.77
N LEU A 469 -42.68 -39.25 -35.04
CA LEU A 469 -42.50 -40.63 -34.55
C LEU A 469 -41.31 -41.33 -35.22
N PHE A 470 -41.17 -41.21 -36.54
CA PHE A 470 -40.03 -41.79 -37.27
C PHE A 470 -38.72 -41.06 -36.97
N PHE A 471 -38.75 -39.74 -36.92
CA PHE A 471 -37.61 -38.92 -36.53
C PHE A 471 -37.20 -39.21 -35.11
N ILE A 472 -38.09 -39.34 -34.13
CA ILE A 472 -37.75 -39.68 -32.74
C ILE A 472 -37.13 -41.07 -32.65
N ILE A 473 -37.67 -42.09 -33.33
CA ILE A 473 -37.11 -43.45 -33.29
C ILE A 473 -35.73 -43.49 -33.98
N CYS A 474 -35.59 -42.86 -35.14
CA CYS A 474 -34.29 -42.73 -35.82
C CYS A 474 -33.31 -41.85 -35.03
N LEU A 475 -33.75 -40.77 -34.39
CA LEU A 475 -32.90 -39.93 -33.55
C LEU A 475 -32.44 -40.71 -32.34
N ILE A 476 -33.29 -41.52 -31.71
CA ILE A 476 -32.92 -42.35 -30.57
C ILE A 476 -31.90 -43.41 -31.01
N GLN A 477 -32.12 -44.09 -32.13
CA GLN A 477 -31.18 -45.09 -32.65
C GLN A 477 -29.85 -44.46 -33.06
N VAL A 478 -29.87 -43.41 -33.89
CA VAL A 478 -28.67 -42.70 -34.34
C VAL A 478 -27.97 -42.02 -33.16
N SER A 479 -28.68 -41.39 -32.23
CA SER A 479 -28.09 -40.79 -31.04
C SER A 479 -27.47 -41.85 -30.13
N SER A 480 -28.13 -43.00 -29.94
CA SER A 480 -27.58 -44.09 -29.13
C SER A 480 -26.34 -44.71 -29.77
N GLU A 481 -26.34 -44.91 -31.10
CA GLU A 481 -25.19 -45.42 -31.85
C GLU A 481 -24.04 -44.40 -31.89
N TRP A 482 -24.34 -43.09 -32.04
CA TRP A 482 -23.32 -42.04 -32.05
C TRP A 482 -22.69 -41.83 -30.66
N ARG A 483 -23.50 -41.89 -29.59
CA ARG A 483 -23.00 -41.92 -28.21
C ARG A 483 -22.19 -43.18 -27.92
N ALA A 484 -22.67 -44.35 -28.35
CA ALA A 484 -21.94 -45.60 -28.20
C ALA A 484 -20.62 -45.60 -28.99
N ARG A 485 -20.57 -45.00 -30.19
CA ARG A 485 -19.33 -44.82 -30.96
C ARG A 485 -18.36 -43.84 -30.32
N GLY A 486 -18.85 -42.75 -29.73
CA GLY A 486 -18.02 -41.81 -28.97
C GLY A 486 -17.43 -42.46 -27.73
N LEU A 487 -18.22 -43.24 -26.99
CA LEU A 487 -17.71 -44.00 -25.85
C LEU A 487 -16.78 -45.14 -26.28
N LEU A 488 -17.04 -45.79 -27.42
CA LEU A 488 -16.18 -46.83 -27.98
C LEU A 488 -14.84 -46.26 -28.49
N SER A 489 -14.83 -45.10 -29.13
CA SER A 489 -13.60 -44.43 -29.55
C SER A 489 -12.80 -43.94 -28.34
N ALA A 490 -13.47 -43.44 -27.30
CA ALA A 490 -12.84 -43.13 -26.03
C ALA A 490 -12.22 -44.39 -25.40
N ALA A 491 -12.95 -45.50 -25.33
CA ALA A 491 -12.44 -46.78 -24.81
C ALA A 491 -11.22 -47.28 -25.62
N ARG A 492 -11.24 -47.15 -26.96
CA ARG A 492 -10.10 -47.48 -27.82
C ARG A 492 -8.91 -46.54 -27.66
N SER A 493 -9.16 -45.25 -27.43
CA SER A 493 -8.07 -44.30 -27.15
C SER A 493 -7.39 -44.61 -25.81
N ILE A 494 -8.15 -45.05 -24.81
CA ILE A 494 -7.63 -45.51 -23.50
C ILE A 494 -6.82 -46.80 -23.68
N GLU A 495 -7.29 -47.73 -24.53
CA GLU A 495 -6.53 -48.95 -24.88
C GLU A 495 -5.22 -48.62 -25.63
N ALA A 496 -5.22 -47.62 -26.52
CA ALA A 496 -4.07 -47.24 -27.33
C ALA A 496 -3.04 -46.38 -26.57
N SER A 497 -3.47 -45.59 -25.58
CA SER A 497 -2.59 -44.71 -24.81
C SER A 497 -1.90 -45.41 -23.65
N ASN A 498 -2.48 -46.49 -23.13
CA ASN A 498 -2.04 -47.08 -21.87
C ASN A 498 -1.45 -48.47 -22.06
N ILE A 499 -0.17 -48.61 -21.75
CA ILE A 499 0.60 -49.85 -21.87
C ILE A 499 0.56 -50.69 -20.57
N ASP A 500 0.12 -50.11 -19.45
CA ASP A 500 0.13 -50.73 -18.11
C ASP A 500 -1.18 -51.45 -17.72
N THR A 501 -1.11 -52.40 -16.77
CA THR A 501 -2.21 -53.27 -16.33
C THR A 501 -3.46 -52.52 -15.82
N SER A 502 -3.27 -51.42 -15.09
CA SER A 502 -4.37 -50.53 -14.65
C SER A 502 -5.05 -49.84 -15.84
N GLY A 503 -4.27 -49.47 -16.85
CA GLY A 503 -4.77 -48.89 -18.08
C GLY A 503 -5.60 -49.88 -18.87
N MET A 504 -5.13 -51.12 -19.01
CA MET A 504 -5.87 -52.21 -19.63
C MET A 504 -7.18 -52.50 -18.90
N MET A 505 -7.19 -52.48 -17.55
CA MET A 505 -8.41 -52.66 -16.76
C MET A 505 -9.42 -51.53 -16.96
N SER A 506 -8.95 -50.29 -17.00
CA SER A 506 -9.81 -49.13 -17.29
C SER A 506 -10.39 -49.19 -18.70
N ALA A 507 -9.60 -49.64 -19.69
CA ALA A 507 -10.08 -49.87 -21.05
C ALA A 507 -11.12 -51.00 -21.09
N ALA A 508 -10.88 -52.11 -20.39
CA ALA A 508 -11.80 -53.25 -20.33
C ALA A 508 -13.16 -52.89 -19.69
N LEU A 509 -13.14 -52.12 -18.60
CA LEU A 509 -14.34 -51.57 -17.96
C LEU A 509 -15.04 -50.53 -18.83
N ALA A 510 -14.30 -49.68 -19.54
CA ALA A 510 -14.87 -48.72 -20.48
C ALA A 510 -15.59 -49.44 -21.63
N PHE A 511 -14.99 -50.50 -22.20
CA PHE A 511 -15.63 -51.33 -23.21
C PHE A 511 -16.85 -52.09 -22.68
N GLU A 512 -16.80 -52.60 -21.45
CA GLU A 512 -17.94 -53.26 -20.81
C GLU A 512 -19.10 -52.28 -20.57
N ARG A 513 -18.77 -51.05 -20.16
CA ARG A 513 -19.74 -49.97 -19.96
C ARG A 513 -20.44 -49.61 -21.27
N VAL A 514 -19.71 -49.51 -22.39
CA VAL A 514 -20.31 -49.31 -23.71
C VAL A 514 -21.30 -50.41 -24.06
N ALA A 515 -20.94 -51.67 -23.80
CA ALA A 515 -21.81 -52.82 -24.06
C ALA A 515 -23.06 -52.84 -23.16
N LYS A 516 -22.93 -52.48 -21.88
CA LYS A 516 -24.02 -52.52 -20.91
C LYS A 516 -24.98 -51.35 -21.06
N GLU A 517 -24.48 -50.15 -21.32
CA GLU A 517 -25.32 -48.95 -21.49
C GLU A 517 -25.99 -48.91 -22.87
N HIS A 518 -25.37 -49.51 -23.90
CA HIS A 518 -25.91 -49.55 -25.26
C HIS A 518 -25.95 -50.95 -25.89
N PRO A 519 -26.71 -51.91 -25.32
CA PRO A 519 -26.65 -53.33 -25.71
C PRO A 519 -27.20 -53.64 -27.10
N TRP A 520 -28.03 -52.76 -27.66
CA TRP A 520 -28.72 -52.96 -28.94
C TRP A 520 -28.01 -52.25 -30.11
N THR A 521 -26.79 -51.73 -29.88
CA THR A 521 -25.98 -50.97 -30.86
C THR A 521 -24.83 -51.81 -31.43
N PHE A 522 -24.33 -51.47 -32.61
CA PHE A 522 -23.17 -52.15 -33.21
C PHE A 522 -21.87 -51.86 -32.45
N ALA A 523 -21.76 -50.65 -31.90
CA ALA A 523 -20.64 -50.27 -31.05
C ALA A 523 -20.66 -51.02 -29.71
N GLY A 524 -21.84 -51.26 -29.12
CA GLY A 524 -22.02 -52.05 -27.91
C GLY A 524 -21.55 -53.50 -28.06
N SER A 525 -21.94 -54.18 -29.14
CA SER A 525 -21.49 -55.56 -29.40
C SER A 525 -19.98 -55.65 -29.62
N SER A 526 -19.41 -54.68 -30.33
CA SER A 526 -17.96 -54.57 -30.53
C SER A 526 -17.20 -54.33 -29.21
N GLY A 527 -17.77 -53.51 -28.32
CA GLY A 527 -17.24 -53.28 -26.97
C GLY A 527 -17.23 -54.55 -26.13
N ALA A 528 -18.31 -55.34 -26.15
CA ALA A 528 -18.39 -56.59 -25.39
C ALA A 528 -17.27 -57.57 -25.76
N ILE A 529 -16.98 -57.72 -27.07
CA ILE A 529 -15.91 -58.59 -27.58
C ILE A 529 -14.53 -58.08 -27.13
N ALA A 530 -14.28 -56.77 -27.23
CA ALA A 530 -13.01 -56.17 -26.83
C ALA A 530 -12.76 -56.27 -25.31
N SER A 531 -13.80 -56.07 -24.50
CA SER A 531 -13.73 -56.22 -23.04
C SER A 531 -13.39 -57.65 -22.62
N ALA A 532 -14.04 -58.66 -23.21
CA ALA A 532 -13.77 -60.06 -22.91
C ALA A 532 -12.31 -60.46 -23.22
N ARG A 533 -11.75 -59.94 -24.32
CA ARG A 533 -10.34 -60.14 -24.70
C ARG A 533 -9.38 -59.54 -23.66
N LEU A 534 -9.61 -58.30 -23.23
CA LEU A 534 -8.74 -57.61 -22.28
C LEU A 534 -8.80 -58.21 -20.87
N HIS A 535 -9.98 -58.65 -20.40
CA HIS A 535 -10.08 -59.37 -19.12
C HIS A 535 -9.25 -60.67 -19.12
N GLY A 536 -9.19 -61.38 -20.25
CA GLY A 536 -8.33 -62.56 -20.41
C GLY A 536 -6.83 -62.27 -20.27
N THR A 537 -6.35 -61.15 -20.83
CA THR A 537 -4.93 -60.76 -20.74
C THR A 537 -4.57 -60.21 -19.35
N ILE A 538 -5.44 -59.42 -18.73
CA ILE A 538 -5.23 -58.86 -17.39
C ILE A 538 -5.17 -59.95 -16.32
N ASN A 539 -6.04 -60.96 -16.39
CA ASN A 539 -6.03 -62.05 -15.41
C ASN A 539 -4.71 -62.85 -15.44
N ASN A 540 -4.08 -62.98 -16.62
CA ASN A 540 -2.76 -63.60 -16.75
C ASN A 540 -1.63 -62.72 -16.17
N LEU A 541 -1.71 -61.39 -16.31
CA LEU A 541 -0.74 -60.44 -15.76
C LEU A 541 -0.88 -60.27 -14.23
N LEU A 542 -2.10 -60.28 -13.69
CA LEU A 542 -2.32 -60.20 -12.23
C LEU A 542 -1.81 -61.44 -11.50
N ALA A 543 -1.85 -62.61 -12.14
CA ALA A 543 -1.30 -63.84 -11.57
C ALA A 543 0.23 -63.77 -11.42
N THR A 544 0.94 -63.11 -12.35
CA THR A 544 2.39 -62.89 -12.30
C THR A 544 2.79 -61.71 -11.40
N GLU A 545 1.94 -60.68 -11.30
CA GLU A 545 2.19 -59.51 -10.46
C GLU A 545 1.92 -59.80 -8.96
N LYS A 546 0.99 -60.70 -8.65
CA LYS A 546 0.68 -61.11 -7.26
C LYS A 546 1.83 -61.89 -6.61
N THR A 547 2.61 -62.64 -7.40
CA THR A 547 3.78 -63.39 -6.92
C THR A 547 5.02 -62.49 -6.76
N THR A 548 5.19 -61.46 -7.60
CA THR A 548 6.27 -60.47 -7.44
C THR A 548 5.97 -59.49 -6.30
N ARG A 549 4.72 -59.07 -6.12
CA ARG A 549 4.30 -58.15 -5.05
C ARG A 549 4.42 -58.74 -3.64
N SER A 550 4.14 -60.03 -3.45
CA SER A 550 4.34 -60.68 -2.15
C SER A 550 5.83 -60.71 -1.75
N HIS A 551 6.72 -60.97 -2.72
CA HIS A 551 8.16 -60.95 -2.52
C HIS A 551 8.70 -59.52 -2.26
N ALA A 552 8.19 -58.52 -2.99
CA ALA A 552 8.55 -57.12 -2.80
C ALA A 552 8.07 -56.56 -1.43
N LEU A 553 6.86 -56.90 -0.99
CA LEU A 553 6.33 -56.51 0.32
C LEU A 553 7.15 -57.10 1.48
N GLN A 554 7.69 -58.31 1.32
CA GLN A 554 8.56 -58.92 2.33
C GLN A 554 9.90 -58.20 2.43
N MET A 555 10.54 -57.89 1.28
CA MET A 555 11.76 -57.08 1.24
C MET A 555 11.55 -55.68 1.84
N GLN A 556 10.40 -55.05 1.58
CA GLN A 556 10.08 -53.72 2.12
C GLN A 556 9.87 -53.74 3.64
N ARG A 557 9.29 -54.81 4.20
CA ARG A 557 9.14 -55.00 5.65
C ARG A 557 10.50 -55.15 6.34
N GLU A 558 11.40 -55.93 5.75
CA GLU A 558 12.77 -56.13 6.27
C GLU A 558 13.58 -54.83 6.22
N ALA A 559 13.51 -54.07 5.11
CA ALA A 559 14.15 -52.77 4.98
C ALA A 559 13.61 -51.75 6.02
N ARG A 560 12.29 -51.71 6.23
CA ARG A 560 11.66 -50.83 7.23
C ARG A 560 12.09 -51.18 8.66
N GLN A 561 12.20 -52.47 8.97
CA GLN A 561 12.67 -52.91 10.29
C GLN A 561 14.15 -52.57 10.53
N LYS A 562 15.00 -52.70 9.50
CA LYS A 562 16.41 -52.32 9.55
C LYS A 562 16.59 -50.81 9.77
N ASN A 563 15.85 -49.98 9.03
CA ASN A 563 15.89 -48.52 9.19
C ASN A 563 15.41 -48.08 10.59
N ARG A 564 14.35 -48.71 11.13
CA ARG A 564 13.86 -48.42 12.49
C ARG A 564 14.94 -48.64 13.55
N ASN A 565 15.70 -49.73 13.43
CA ASN A 565 16.75 -50.06 14.38
C ASN A 565 17.92 -49.07 14.28
N LEU A 566 18.31 -48.68 13.06
CA LEU A 566 19.37 -47.69 12.83
C LEU A 566 19.02 -46.34 13.48
N VAL A 567 17.79 -45.84 13.27
CA VAL A 567 17.35 -44.56 13.84
C VAL A 567 17.33 -44.61 15.37
N ARG A 568 16.86 -45.70 15.97
CA ARG A 568 16.89 -45.88 17.43
C ARG A 568 18.31 -45.92 17.99
N GLU A 569 19.25 -46.54 17.28
CA GLU A 569 20.65 -46.58 17.68
C GLU A 569 21.28 -45.18 17.65
N SER A 570 21.00 -44.38 16.61
CA SER A 570 21.47 -42.99 16.52
C SER A 570 20.92 -42.11 17.64
N ILE A 571 19.62 -42.23 17.97
CA ILE A 571 19.00 -41.51 19.09
C ILE A 571 19.66 -41.91 20.42
N HIS A 572 19.91 -43.21 20.63
CA HIS A 572 20.57 -43.68 21.86
C HIS A 572 22.00 -43.13 21.97
N LYS A 573 22.78 -43.12 20.88
CA LYS A 573 24.12 -42.53 20.85
C LYS A 573 24.10 -41.03 21.13
N ALA A 574 23.12 -40.30 20.60
CA ALA A 574 22.97 -38.88 20.88
C ALA A 574 22.68 -38.60 22.37
N ILE A 575 21.85 -39.42 23.02
CA ILE A 575 21.58 -39.33 24.47
C ILE A 575 22.85 -39.62 25.28
N GLU A 576 23.64 -40.60 24.86
CA GLU A 576 24.91 -40.95 25.51
C GLU A 576 25.93 -39.81 25.43
N LEU A 577 26.11 -39.20 24.24
CA LEU A 577 26.98 -38.04 24.04
C LEU A 577 26.52 -36.82 24.85
N ARG A 578 25.20 -36.57 24.91
CA ARG A 578 24.62 -35.52 25.76
C ARG A 578 24.94 -35.74 27.23
N ASN A 579 24.89 -36.98 27.72
CA ASN A 579 25.25 -37.30 29.10
C ASN A 579 26.76 -37.20 29.38
N GLN A 580 27.60 -37.33 28.34
CA GLN A 580 29.04 -37.08 28.40
C GLN A 580 29.41 -35.58 28.31
N GLY A 581 28.44 -34.71 28.01
CA GLY A 581 28.62 -33.26 27.89
C GLY A 581 29.00 -32.77 26.49
N ASP A 582 29.05 -33.66 25.49
CA ASP A 582 29.35 -33.29 24.10
C ASP A 582 28.06 -32.93 23.34
N VAL A 583 27.63 -31.69 23.52
CA VAL A 583 26.38 -31.15 22.95
C VAL A 583 26.45 -31.08 21.43
N ILE A 584 27.60 -30.71 20.87
CA ILE A 584 27.78 -30.53 19.43
C ILE A 584 27.69 -31.87 18.73
N ALA A 585 28.39 -32.90 19.21
CA ALA A 585 28.33 -34.23 18.62
C ALA A 585 26.94 -34.87 18.78
N ALA A 586 26.31 -34.71 19.96
CA ALA A 586 24.94 -35.16 20.18
C ALA A 586 23.94 -34.50 19.21
N ARG A 587 24.09 -33.19 18.99
CA ARG A 587 23.24 -32.42 18.07
C ARG A 587 23.44 -32.85 16.62
N GLN A 588 24.68 -33.00 16.18
CA GLN A 588 25.00 -33.43 14.81
C GLN A 588 24.38 -34.78 14.48
N LEU A 589 24.39 -35.74 15.41
CA LEU A 589 23.74 -37.04 15.19
C LEU A 589 22.21 -36.94 15.06
N LEU A 590 21.57 -36.04 15.79
CA LEU A 590 20.13 -35.83 15.71
C LEU A 590 19.72 -35.05 14.46
N ASP A 591 20.53 -34.09 14.02
CA ASP A 591 20.28 -33.31 12.78
C ASP A 591 20.51 -34.13 11.51
N GLN A 592 21.40 -35.13 11.56
CA GLN A 592 21.63 -36.09 10.46
C GLN A 592 20.48 -37.09 10.27
N LEU A 593 19.49 -37.13 11.17
CA LEU A 593 18.31 -37.97 11.01
C LEU A 593 17.43 -37.43 9.88
N ASP A 594 17.45 -38.12 8.75
CA ASP A 594 16.61 -37.82 7.59
C ASP A 594 15.11 -37.77 7.99
N PRO A 595 14.37 -36.70 7.64
CA PRO A 595 12.92 -36.60 7.87
C PRO A 595 12.11 -37.79 7.32
N SER A 596 12.61 -38.45 6.26
CA SER A 596 11.98 -39.64 5.69
C SER A 596 12.25 -40.92 6.50
N ALA A 597 13.40 -40.99 7.19
CA ALA A 597 13.77 -42.12 8.03
C ALA A 597 13.02 -42.12 9.39
N THR A 598 12.64 -40.94 9.88
CA THR A 598 11.88 -40.78 11.13
C THR A 598 10.40 -41.18 11.00
N GLN A 599 9.83 -41.23 9.78
CA GLN A 599 8.47 -41.75 9.51
C GLN A 599 8.30 -43.25 9.84
N VAL A 600 9.39 -43.96 10.07
CA VAL A 600 9.38 -45.36 10.51
C VAL A 600 9.06 -45.49 12.01
N LEU A 601 9.24 -44.42 12.78
CA LEU A 601 8.90 -44.34 14.20
C LEU A 601 7.41 -44.01 14.41
N SER A 602 6.89 -44.31 15.60
CA SER A 602 5.55 -43.88 15.99
C SER A 602 5.51 -42.37 16.29
N GLU A 603 4.34 -41.74 16.17
CA GLU A 603 4.18 -40.31 16.49
C GLU A 603 4.58 -39.96 17.93
N ILE A 604 4.39 -40.91 18.86
CA ILE A 604 4.79 -40.76 20.27
C ILE A 604 6.31 -40.68 20.39
N GLU A 605 7.03 -41.57 19.68
CA GLU A 605 8.50 -41.58 19.67
C GLU A 605 9.06 -40.30 19.05
N ILE A 606 8.49 -39.82 17.93
CA ILE A 606 8.92 -38.58 17.28
C ILE A 606 8.77 -37.38 18.23
N LYS A 607 7.62 -37.25 18.90
CA LYS A 607 7.36 -36.15 19.86
C LYS A 607 8.21 -36.23 21.13
N SER A 608 8.75 -37.40 21.45
CA SER A 608 9.61 -37.62 22.62
C SER A 608 11.07 -37.23 22.39
N ILE A 609 11.51 -37.05 21.14
CA ILE A 609 12.87 -36.62 20.82
C ILE A 609 13.09 -35.21 21.38
N ARG A 610 14.21 -35.04 22.08
CA ARG A 610 14.67 -33.76 22.60
C ARG A 610 16.05 -33.47 22.04
N PHE A 611 16.26 -32.22 21.67
CA PHE A 611 17.48 -31.73 21.08
C PHE A 611 18.22 -30.86 22.11
N PRO A 612 19.46 -31.20 22.46
CA PRO A 612 20.23 -30.45 23.44
C PRO A 612 20.73 -29.13 22.83
N VAL A 613 20.60 -28.04 23.59
CA VAL A 613 21.12 -26.70 23.26
C VAL A 613 21.89 -26.16 24.47
N GLN A 614 23.12 -25.71 24.25
CA GLN A 614 23.99 -25.11 25.26
C GLN A 614 23.84 -23.58 25.25
N ILE A 615 23.42 -23.03 26.38
CA ILE A 615 23.33 -21.59 26.63
C ILE A 615 24.62 -21.13 27.30
N GLU A 616 25.34 -20.23 26.65
CA GLU A 616 26.52 -19.55 27.18
C GLU A 616 26.21 -18.07 27.41
N SER A 617 26.93 -17.41 28.31
CA SER A 617 26.80 -15.97 28.51
C SER A 617 28.13 -15.25 28.41
N ARG A 618 28.09 -14.00 27.97
CA ARG A 618 29.19 -13.04 28.08
C ARG A 618 28.68 -11.82 28.84
N PRO A 619 29.20 -11.51 30.04
CA PRO A 619 30.23 -12.25 30.76
C PRO A 619 29.71 -13.60 31.34
N SER A 620 30.58 -14.58 31.57
CA SER A 620 30.24 -15.99 31.88
C SER A 620 29.70 -16.22 33.30
N GLY A 621 28.77 -17.17 33.47
CA GLY A 621 28.20 -17.50 34.78
C GLY A 621 26.89 -16.78 35.12
N ALA A 622 26.14 -16.34 34.10
CA ALA A 622 24.79 -15.80 34.29
C ALA A 622 23.82 -16.90 34.75
N ARG A 623 22.85 -16.53 35.60
CA ARG A 623 21.74 -17.40 36.00
C ARG A 623 20.76 -17.51 34.84
N VAL A 624 20.33 -18.72 34.54
CA VAL A 624 19.29 -19.02 33.56
C VAL A 624 18.01 -19.39 34.30
N LEU A 625 16.90 -18.79 33.90
CA LEU A 625 15.57 -19.05 34.45
C LEU A 625 14.64 -19.55 33.34
N ASP A 626 13.68 -20.39 33.73
CA ASP A 626 12.61 -20.86 32.84
C ASP A 626 11.51 -19.80 32.62
N SER A 627 10.50 -20.17 31.85
CA SER A 627 9.33 -19.31 31.57
C SER A 627 8.52 -18.92 32.81
N HIS A 628 8.70 -19.62 33.94
CA HIS A 628 8.07 -19.31 35.22
C HIS A 628 9.00 -18.52 36.16
N GLN A 629 10.11 -17.98 35.64
CA GLN A 629 11.13 -17.26 36.41
C GLN A 629 11.76 -18.10 37.53
N LYS A 630 11.78 -19.43 37.39
CA LYS A 630 12.50 -20.31 38.31
C LYS A 630 13.91 -20.52 37.80
N VAL A 631 14.90 -20.38 38.69
CA VAL A 631 16.31 -20.65 38.36
C VAL A 631 16.48 -22.12 38.02
N ILE A 632 17.00 -22.40 36.83
CA ILE A 632 17.27 -23.75 36.35
C ILE A 632 18.77 -24.09 36.35
N GLY A 633 19.65 -23.08 36.32
CA GLY A 633 21.10 -23.26 36.39
C GLY A 633 21.88 -21.99 36.07
N ASN A 634 23.20 -22.10 35.94
CA ASN A 634 24.07 -21.00 35.50
C ASN A 634 24.77 -21.40 34.19
N THR A 635 25.01 -20.44 33.31
CA THR A 635 25.77 -20.66 32.06
C THR A 635 27.23 -21.04 32.34
N PRO A 636 27.86 -21.95 31.56
CA PRO A 636 27.28 -22.71 30.47
C PRO A 636 26.25 -23.75 30.97
N MET A 637 25.07 -23.78 30.34
CA MET A 637 23.97 -24.66 30.74
C MET A 637 23.36 -25.37 29.53
N ILE A 638 23.05 -26.66 29.65
CA ILE A 638 22.42 -27.45 28.59
C ILE A 638 20.92 -27.57 28.87
N VAL A 639 20.09 -27.30 27.86
CA VAL A 639 18.63 -27.47 27.89
C VAL A 639 18.18 -28.40 26.76
N ASP A 640 17.24 -29.29 27.06
CA ASP A 640 16.71 -30.28 26.11
C ASP A 640 15.36 -29.82 25.57
N LEU A 641 15.31 -29.46 24.28
CA LEU A 641 14.17 -28.77 23.66
C LEU A 641 13.47 -29.65 22.61
N ALA A 642 12.17 -29.49 22.43
CA ALA A 642 11.48 -30.11 21.29
C ALA A 642 11.68 -29.27 20.03
N LYS A 643 11.71 -29.91 18.86
CA LYS A 643 12.06 -29.27 17.58
C LYS A 643 11.17 -28.07 17.24
N GLU A 644 9.85 -28.26 17.32
CA GLU A 644 8.84 -27.29 16.84
C GLU A 644 8.27 -26.39 17.95
N THR A 645 8.74 -26.49 19.20
CA THR A 645 8.21 -25.68 20.32
C THR A 645 9.24 -24.71 20.86
N ASP A 646 8.94 -23.42 20.77
CA ASP A 646 9.76 -22.38 21.39
C ASP A 646 9.57 -22.38 22.91
N SER A 647 10.69 -22.45 23.63
CA SER A 647 10.78 -22.28 25.07
C SER A 647 11.46 -20.96 25.40
N VAL A 648 10.91 -20.21 26.35
CA VAL A 648 11.43 -18.91 26.76
C VAL A 648 12.35 -19.09 27.97
N PHE A 649 13.53 -18.49 27.92
CA PHE A 649 14.49 -18.44 29.02
C PHE A 649 14.87 -17.00 29.34
N PHE A 650 15.13 -16.72 30.61
CA PHE A 650 15.69 -15.46 31.06
C PHE A 650 17.13 -15.68 31.50
N VAL A 651 18.04 -14.84 31.07
CA VAL A 651 19.46 -14.90 31.44
C VAL A 651 19.80 -13.62 32.21
N GLU A 652 20.09 -13.78 33.50
CA GLU A 652 20.35 -12.67 34.41
C GLU A 652 21.73 -12.78 35.05
N ARG A 653 22.39 -11.65 35.23
CA ARG A 653 23.64 -11.55 35.99
C ARG A 653 23.62 -10.25 36.78
N SER A 654 24.13 -10.28 38.01
CA SER A 654 24.28 -9.07 38.82
C SER A 654 25.04 -7.99 38.04
N GLY A 655 24.49 -6.78 37.99
CA GLY A 655 25.05 -5.63 37.26
C GLY A 655 24.73 -5.58 35.76
N CYS A 656 24.09 -6.62 35.21
CA CYS A 656 23.65 -6.65 33.81
C CYS A 656 22.12 -6.65 33.69
N LYS A 657 21.61 -6.15 32.57
CA LYS A 657 20.17 -6.26 32.26
C LYS A 657 19.80 -7.70 31.94
N THR A 658 18.68 -8.18 32.48
CA THR A 658 18.15 -9.51 32.19
C THR A 658 17.78 -9.61 30.72
N LYS A 659 18.30 -10.63 30.03
CA LYS A 659 18.04 -10.87 28.61
C LYS A 659 17.07 -12.03 28.45
N THR A 660 16.03 -11.82 27.66
CA THR A 660 15.07 -12.88 27.32
C THR A 660 15.48 -13.53 26.01
N ILE A 661 15.59 -14.85 25.98
CA ILE A 661 15.91 -15.64 24.78
C ILE A 661 14.80 -16.66 24.52
N ARG A 662 14.48 -16.90 23.26
CA ARG A 662 13.57 -17.96 22.83
C ARG A 662 14.37 -19.01 22.09
N LEU A 663 14.28 -20.25 22.55
CA LEU A 663 15.04 -21.36 22.02
C LEU A 663 14.10 -22.52 21.70
N SER A 664 14.38 -23.20 20.61
CA SER A 664 13.71 -24.44 20.22
C SER A 664 14.75 -25.50 19.88
N GLY A 665 14.28 -26.72 19.63
CA GLY A 665 15.11 -27.77 19.07
C GLY A 665 15.55 -27.50 17.63
N ASP A 666 15.31 -26.34 17.01
CA ASP A 666 15.95 -25.91 15.75
C ASP A 666 17.00 -24.81 15.95
N SER A 667 17.16 -24.32 17.19
CA SER A 667 18.20 -23.34 17.51
C SER A 667 19.60 -23.93 17.40
N SER A 668 20.60 -23.05 17.20
CA SER A 668 22.01 -23.42 17.15
C SER A 668 22.41 -24.26 18.38
N PRO A 669 23.28 -25.28 18.24
CA PRO A 669 23.72 -26.14 19.35
C PRO A 669 24.33 -25.37 20.51
N VAL A 670 24.97 -24.24 20.21
CA VAL A 670 25.52 -23.32 21.20
C VAL A 670 24.95 -21.92 20.93
N VAL A 671 24.37 -21.32 21.95
CA VAL A 671 23.79 -19.97 21.91
C VAL A 671 24.53 -19.08 22.91
N LEU A 672 25.25 -18.09 22.39
CA LEU A 672 25.97 -17.11 23.21
C LEU A 672 25.09 -15.89 23.50
N VAL A 673 24.83 -15.65 24.78
CA VAL A 673 24.01 -14.54 25.29
C VAL A 673 24.92 -13.45 25.83
N SER A 674 25.14 -12.41 25.02
CA SER A 674 25.83 -11.20 25.50
C SER A 674 24.90 -10.36 26.35
N LEU A 675 25.30 -10.10 27.59
CA LEU A 675 24.64 -9.26 28.58
C LEU A 675 25.40 -7.92 28.68
N VAL A 676 24.67 -6.81 28.62
CA VAL A 676 25.23 -5.45 28.73
C VAL A 676 25.00 -4.93 30.16
N ARG A 677 25.93 -4.11 30.66
CA ARG A 677 25.80 -3.47 31.97
C ARG A 677 24.62 -2.50 31.98
N GLY A 678 23.91 -2.42 33.10
CA GLY A 678 22.91 -1.37 33.33
C GLY A 678 23.50 -0.23 34.17
N PRO A 679 22.80 0.92 34.29
CA PRO A 679 23.17 1.98 35.24
C PRO A 679 23.09 1.46 36.68
N LEU A 680 23.93 1.98 37.57
CA LEU A 680 23.92 1.63 38.99
C LEU A 680 22.62 2.10 39.67
N ARG A 681 22.23 3.33 39.35
CA ARG A 681 21.02 3.98 39.87
C ARG A 681 20.37 4.76 38.75
N THR A 682 19.04 4.77 38.75
CA THR A 682 18.23 5.57 37.83
C THR A 682 17.21 6.34 38.65
N TYR A 683 17.19 7.66 38.46
CA TYR A 683 16.24 8.57 39.07
C TYR A 683 15.36 9.18 37.98
N THR A 684 14.07 9.31 38.23
CA THR A 684 13.14 9.93 37.27
C THR A 684 12.95 11.39 37.66
N LEU A 685 13.27 12.29 36.74
CA LEU A 685 13.09 13.72 36.90
C LEU A 685 11.62 14.09 36.63
N PRO A 686 11.11 15.17 37.25
CA PRO A 686 9.72 15.59 37.08
C PRO A 686 9.42 16.15 35.68
N SER A 687 10.44 16.55 34.91
CA SER A 687 10.30 17.06 33.55
C SER A 687 11.55 16.77 32.70
N PRO A 688 11.44 16.81 31.36
CA PRO A 688 12.58 16.63 30.46
C PRO A 688 13.61 17.76 30.58
N ILE A 689 14.90 17.39 30.58
CA ILE A 689 16.04 18.31 30.68
C ILE A 689 16.72 18.44 29.32
N GLN A 690 17.23 19.63 29.02
CA GLN A 690 18.03 19.89 27.80
C GLN A 690 19.51 20.15 28.11
N ASN A 691 19.80 20.84 29.22
CA ASN A 691 21.17 21.20 29.59
C ASN A 691 21.49 20.70 31.00
N SER A 692 22.72 20.24 31.21
CA SER A 692 23.24 19.96 32.55
C SER A 692 24.64 20.53 32.76
N ALA A 693 24.97 20.89 33.99
CA ALA A 693 26.30 21.35 34.37
C ALA A 693 26.57 21.04 35.84
N LEU A 694 27.84 20.87 36.21
CA LEU A 694 28.22 20.47 37.57
C LEU A 694 28.77 21.66 38.37
N ALA A 695 28.06 22.04 39.45
CA ALA A 695 28.51 23.02 40.44
C ALA A 695 29.08 22.29 41.67
N GLY A 696 30.35 21.89 41.61
CA GLY A 696 30.98 21.14 42.71
C GLY A 696 30.39 19.72 42.86
N ASP A 697 29.60 19.50 43.92
CA ASP A 697 28.89 18.24 44.16
C ASP A 697 27.39 18.31 43.83
N ALA A 698 26.95 19.43 43.25
CA ALA A 698 25.57 19.65 42.84
C ALA A 698 25.43 19.65 41.32
N LEU A 699 24.53 18.83 40.78
CA LEU A 699 24.20 18.79 39.35
C LEU A 699 23.07 19.78 39.08
N VAL A 700 23.34 20.77 38.22
CA VAL A 700 22.39 21.79 37.80
C VAL A 700 21.76 21.36 36.49
N LEU A 701 20.43 21.29 36.45
CA LEU A 701 19.65 20.83 35.31
C LEU A 701 18.70 21.93 34.85
N ALA A 702 18.59 22.14 33.54
CA ALA A 702 17.67 23.11 32.94
C ALA A 702 16.84 22.48 31.81
N GLY A 703 15.53 22.68 31.86
CA GLY A 703 14.56 22.24 30.86
C GLY A 703 13.80 23.39 30.22
N ARG A 704 12.85 23.07 29.34
CA ARG A 704 11.92 24.04 28.73
C ARG A 704 10.75 24.44 29.63
N ASP A 705 10.68 23.89 30.83
CA ASP A 705 9.71 24.26 31.85
C ASP A 705 10.06 25.57 32.59
N GLY A 706 11.18 26.21 32.23
CA GLY A 706 11.64 27.46 32.82
C GLY A 706 12.26 27.31 34.22
N LEU A 707 12.40 26.07 34.71
CA LEU A 707 12.95 25.75 36.01
C LEU A 707 14.42 25.33 35.89
N VAL A 708 15.24 25.81 36.82
CA VAL A 708 16.57 25.25 37.11
C VAL A 708 16.47 24.41 38.36
N ARG A 709 16.94 23.16 38.25
CA ARG A 709 16.94 22.20 39.35
C ARG A 709 18.36 21.94 39.80
N VAL A 710 18.54 21.88 41.11
CA VAL A 710 19.80 21.49 41.74
C VAL A 710 19.59 20.08 42.30
N VAL A 711 20.43 19.14 41.89
CA VAL A 711 20.37 17.72 42.28
C VAL A 711 21.66 17.37 43.03
N ASP A 712 21.53 16.77 44.22
CA ASP A 712 22.68 16.24 44.93
C ASP A 712 23.19 14.98 44.20
N VAL A 713 24.44 15.00 43.76
CA VAL A 713 25.04 13.89 43.00
C VAL A 713 25.17 12.62 43.84
N THR A 714 25.34 12.74 45.15
CA THR A 714 25.49 11.59 46.04
C THR A 714 24.18 10.88 46.26
N GLN A 715 23.09 11.62 46.46
CA GLN A 715 21.76 11.08 46.74
C GLN A 715 20.88 10.91 45.49
N LEU A 716 21.22 11.55 44.38
CA LEU A 716 20.46 11.59 43.12
C LEU A 716 19.00 12.03 43.30
N HIS A 717 18.76 12.99 44.20
CA HIS A 717 17.45 13.63 44.32
C HIS A 717 17.60 15.14 44.18
N THR A 718 16.53 15.78 43.75
CA THR A 718 16.45 17.24 43.66
C THR A 718 16.51 17.85 45.07
N THR A 719 17.45 18.77 45.30
CA THR A 719 17.59 19.55 46.54
C THR A 719 16.86 20.90 46.46
N GLY A 720 16.71 21.45 45.26
CA GLY A 720 15.99 22.71 45.03
C GLY A 720 15.54 22.89 43.59
N GLU A 721 14.44 23.62 43.40
CA GLU A 721 13.92 24.03 42.08
C GLU A 721 13.67 25.54 42.08
N HIS A 722 14.11 26.22 41.01
CA HIS A 722 14.07 27.67 40.93
C HIS A 722 13.55 28.12 39.57
N LEU A 723 12.45 28.87 39.58
CA LEU A 723 11.87 29.47 38.39
C LEU A 723 12.70 30.68 37.96
N ILE A 724 13.41 30.55 36.84
CA ILE A 724 14.23 31.63 36.29
C ILE A 724 13.80 32.03 34.87
N GLY A 725 13.19 31.11 34.13
CA GLY A 725 12.71 31.31 32.78
C GLY A 725 11.19 31.26 32.68
N ILE A 726 10.72 31.22 31.45
CA ILE A 726 9.29 31.10 31.12
C ILE A 726 9.09 29.72 30.49
N GLU A 727 8.10 28.99 30.95
CA GLU A 727 7.72 27.70 30.37
C GLU A 727 7.48 27.84 28.84
N GLY A 728 7.96 26.86 28.07
CA GLY A 728 7.91 26.83 26.60
C GLY A 728 9.05 27.57 25.89
N HIS A 729 9.82 28.41 26.59
CA HIS A 729 11.02 29.06 26.01
C HIS A 729 12.23 28.11 26.01
N PRO A 730 13.31 28.44 25.26
CA PRO A 730 14.56 27.68 25.32
C PRO A 730 15.06 27.49 26.75
N ALA A 731 15.62 26.31 27.03
CA ALA A 731 16.21 26.01 28.34
C ALA A 731 17.33 27.01 28.67
N ALA A 732 17.52 27.27 29.96
CA ALA A 732 18.57 28.18 30.41
C ALA A 732 19.96 27.69 29.95
N LEU A 733 20.79 28.61 29.48
CA LEU A 733 22.19 28.32 29.18
C LEU A 733 22.92 28.06 30.50
N LEU A 734 23.67 26.97 30.58
CA LEU A 734 24.46 26.62 31.76
C LEU A 734 25.94 26.75 31.41
N VAL A 735 26.65 27.62 32.15
CA VAL A 735 28.09 27.85 31.96
C VAL A 735 28.80 27.51 33.27
N GLU A 736 29.73 26.57 33.21
CA GLU A 736 30.55 26.17 34.37
C GLU A 736 31.86 26.97 34.41
N GLN A 737 32.20 27.51 35.59
CA GLN A 737 33.49 28.15 35.83
C GLN A 737 33.90 27.97 37.29
N LYS A 738 35.07 27.38 37.52
CA LYS A 738 35.66 27.19 38.86
C LYS A 738 34.70 26.50 39.84
N GLY A 739 33.87 25.57 39.36
CA GLY A 739 32.89 24.85 40.17
C GLY A 739 31.63 25.63 40.54
N GLU A 740 31.44 26.85 40.02
CA GLU A 740 30.15 27.54 40.02
C GLU A 740 29.48 27.36 38.66
N VAL A 741 28.14 27.33 38.63
CA VAL A 741 27.36 27.27 37.38
C VAL A 741 26.51 28.52 37.24
N LEU A 742 26.74 29.28 36.18
CA LEU A 742 25.87 30.36 35.76
C LEU A 742 24.71 29.78 34.95
N ALA A 743 23.48 30.00 35.40
CA ALA A 743 22.27 29.72 34.63
C ALA A 743 21.68 31.03 34.08
N VAL A 744 21.63 31.13 32.76
CA VAL A 744 21.15 32.31 32.04
C VAL A 744 19.81 31.97 31.37
N PRO A 745 18.68 32.51 31.86
CA PRO A 745 17.39 32.23 31.24
C PRO A 745 17.27 32.95 29.89
N TYR A 746 16.36 32.49 29.01
CA TYR A 746 16.09 33.19 27.75
C TYR A 746 15.67 34.65 27.98
N SER A 747 14.85 34.91 28.99
CA SER A 747 14.47 36.25 29.43
C SER A 747 14.48 36.31 30.95
N GLY A 748 14.85 37.47 31.51
CA GLY A 748 14.93 37.66 32.97
C GLY A 748 16.35 37.82 33.49
N ARG A 749 16.56 37.45 34.76
CA ARG A 749 17.83 37.67 35.44
C ARG A 749 18.61 36.37 35.58
N ALA A 750 19.89 36.41 35.24
CA ALA A 750 20.78 35.27 35.41
C ALA A 750 20.99 34.96 36.91
N ILE A 751 21.27 33.70 37.21
CA ILE A 751 21.60 33.24 38.55
C ILE A 751 22.91 32.44 38.51
N VAL A 752 23.63 32.43 39.62
CA VAL A 752 24.80 31.57 39.82
C VAL A 752 24.46 30.57 40.91
N VAL A 753 24.69 29.29 40.61
CA VAL A 753 24.65 28.18 41.56
C VAL A 753 26.08 27.96 42.07
N GLU A 754 26.27 28.14 43.36
CA GLU A 754 27.56 27.98 44.04
C GLU A 754 27.87 26.49 44.28
N GLN A 755 29.13 26.18 44.65
CA GLN A 755 29.59 24.79 44.86
C GLN A 755 28.81 24.01 45.94
N ASN A 756 28.16 24.73 46.87
CA ASN A 756 27.32 24.16 47.93
C ASN A 756 25.85 23.99 47.49
N GLY A 757 25.50 24.35 46.26
CA GLY A 757 24.14 24.34 45.73
C GLY A 757 23.30 25.59 46.07
N GLU A 758 23.86 26.57 46.79
CA GLU A 758 23.17 27.84 47.05
C GLU A 758 23.11 28.70 45.78
N ILE A 759 22.07 29.52 45.67
CA ILE A 759 21.81 30.31 44.46
C ILE A 759 21.84 31.80 44.78
N ARG A 760 22.53 32.56 43.93
CA ARG A 760 22.55 34.03 43.96
C ARG A 760 22.17 34.63 42.61
N ALA A 761 21.43 35.74 42.62
CA ALA A 761 21.14 36.48 41.40
C ALA A 761 22.36 37.26 40.90
N LEU A 762 22.62 37.23 39.59
CA LEU A 762 23.78 37.86 38.96
C LEU A 762 23.34 38.93 37.95
N GLY A 763 24.01 40.08 37.97
CA GLY A 763 23.90 41.06 36.89
C GLY A 763 22.54 41.77 36.78
N PRO A 764 22.33 42.51 35.67
CA PRO A 764 21.07 43.18 35.36
C PRO A 764 20.01 42.20 34.82
N THR A 765 18.74 42.60 34.90
CA THR A 765 17.64 41.91 34.20
C THR A 765 17.77 42.15 32.69
N ALA A 766 17.56 41.11 31.88
CA ALA A 766 17.65 41.21 30.43
C ALA A 766 16.68 42.27 29.87
N ALA A 767 17.19 43.16 29.03
CA ALA A 767 16.36 44.09 28.24
C ALA A 767 15.89 43.45 26.91
N ALA A 768 16.63 42.45 26.43
CA ALA A 768 16.34 41.59 25.31
C ALA A 768 16.75 40.15 25.65
N PRO A 769 16.31 39.14 24.90
CA PRO A 769 16.66 37.76 25.21
C PRO A 769 18.17 37.52 25.25
N TRP A 770 18.65 36.81 26.28
CA TRP A 770 20.04 36.37 26.35
C TRP A 770 20.27 35.30 25.27
N THR A 771 21.36 35.41 24.52
CA THR A 771 21.69 34.51 23.41
C THR A 771 22.97 33.72 23.64
N ALA A 772 23.93 34.25 24.39
CA ALA A 772 25.17 33.56 24.69
C ALA A 772 25.75 34.01 26.04
N ALA A 773 26.53 33.13 26.67
CA ALA A 773 27.22 33.42 27.92
C ALA A 773 28.52 32.62 28.01
N CYS A 774 29.53 33.16 28.71
CA CYS A 774 30.75 32.44 29.04
C CYS A 774 31.41 33.00 30.30
N GLY A 775 32.40 32.29 30.83
CA GLY A 775 33.26 32.79 31.91
C GLY A 775 34.41 33.65 31.39
N LEU A 776 34.78 34.72 32.10
CA LEU A 776 35.92 35.58 31.76
C LEU A 776 36.57 36.22 33.00
N ASN A 777 37.87 35.99 33.21
CA ASN A 777 38.71 36.66 34.23
C ASN A 777 38.02 36.77 35.62
N ASP A 778 37.61 35.63 36.17
CA ASP A 778 36.90 35.52 37.47
C ASP A 778 35.51 36.17 37.53
N GLY A 779 34.99 36.56 36.37
CA GLY A 779 33.64 37.07 36.20
C GLY A 779 32.91 36.37 35.06
N TRP A 780 31.78 36.92 34.67
CA TRP A 780 30.86 36.32 33.71
C TRP A 780 30.57 37.27 32.57
N VAL A 781 30.40 36.74 31.37
CA VAL A 781 29.97 37.50 30.19
C VAL A 781 28.57 37.07 29.82
N LEU A 782 27.69 38.05 29.61
CA LEU A 782 26.33 37.86 29.11
C LEU A 782 26.15 38.63 27.80
N ALA A 783 25.55 38.00 26.80
CA ALA A 783 25.29 38.61 25.50
C ALA A 783 23.82 38.45 25.09
N ASP A 784 23.23 39.49 24.50
CA ASP A 784 21.81 39.52 24.15
C ASP A 784 21.54 39.62 22.63
N ALA A 785 20.27 39.41 22.29
CA ALA A 785 19.76 39.44 20.92
C ALA A 785 19.79 40.85 20.28
N ASN A 786 20.06 41.91 21.04
CA ASN A 786 20.23 43.26 20.50
C ASN A 786 21.70 43.58 20.20
N GLY A 787 22.62 42.64 20.38
CA GLY A 787 24.05 42.84 20.12
C GLY A 787 24.81 43.40 21.33
N LEU A 788 24.21 43.49 22.52
CA LEU A 788 24.90 43.95 23.73
C LEU A 788 25.68 42.80 24.38
N VAL A 789 26.95 43.04 24.69
CA VAL A 789 27.82 42.16 25.47
C VAL A 789 28.21 42.86 26.77
N ILE A 790 28.00 42.20 27.91
CA ILE A 790 28.27 42.75 29.24
C ILE A 790 29.23 41.82 29.98
N HIS A 791 30.37 42.36 30.42
CA HIS A 791 31.24 41.68 31.38
C HIS A 791 30.88 42.09 32.81
N LEU A 792 30.68 41.09 33.66
CA LEU A 792 30.33 41.20 35.06
C LEU A 792 31.46 40.63 35.90
N ASP A 793 31.77 41.25 37.05
CA ASP A 793 32.65 40.62 38.04
C ASP A 793 31.95 39.47 38.78
N ALA A 794 32.67 38.74 39.63
CA ALA A 794 32.11 37.66 40.47
C ALA A 794 30.90 38.09 41.31
N ARG A 795 30.76 39.38 41.63
CA ARG A 795 29.66 39.94 42.43
C ARG A 795 28.47 40.39 41.57
N GLY A 796 28.56 40.25 40.25
CA GLY A 796 27.52 40.65 39.30
C GLY A 796 27.52 42.15 38.97
N LYS A 797 28.60 42.88 39.29
CA LYS A 797 28.74 44.29 38.91
C LYS A 797 29.34 44.40 37.51
N THR A 798 28.76 45.26 36.67
CA THR A 798 29.28 45.50 35.32
C THR A 798 30.68 46.12 35.36
N VAL A 799 31.63 45.45 34.73
CA VAL A 799 33.01 45.92 34.52
C VAL A 799 33.08 46.77 33.25
N TRP A 800 32.55 46.26 32.14
CA TRP A 800 32.46 46.97 30.86
C TRP A 800 31.30 46.44 30.00
N LYS A 801 30.95 47.19 28.96
CA LYS A 801 29.94 46.83 27.96
C LYS A 801 30.51 47.05 26.56
N TYR A 802 30.15 46.17 25.64
CA TYR A 802 30.48 46.26 24.22
C TYR A 802 29.21 46.05 23.40
N HIS A 803 29.08 46.72 22.25
CA HIS A 803 27.89 46.64 21.42
C HIS A 803 28.27 46.31 19.98
N CYS A 804 27.65 45.25 19.46
CA CYS A 804 27.72 44.84 18.07
C CYS A 804 26.49 45.37 17.32
N ASP A 805 26.65 45.64 16.02
CA ASP A 805 25.55 46.11 15.15
C ASP A 805 24.52 45.01 14.82
N ALA A 806 24.79 43.76 15.21
CA ALA A 806 23.96 42.60 14.97
C ALA A 806 23.82 41.73 16.23
N PRO A 807 22.74 40.90 16.32
CA PRO A 807 22.52 40.00 17.44
C PRO A 807 23.70 39.06 17.67
N ILE A 808 24.06 38.80 18.93
CA ILE A 808 25.17 37.89 19.25
C ILE A 808 24.72 36.44 19.07
N SER A 809 25.53 35.63 18.40
CA SER A 809 25.32 34.18 18.27
C SER A 809 26.13 33.38 19.28
N LEU A 810 27.40 33.73 19.49
CA LEU A 810 28.32 32.98 20.35
C LEU A 810 29.34 33.90 21.02
N VAL A 811 29.72 33.55 22.25
CA VAL A 811 30.84 34.18 22.97
C VAL A 811 31.78 33.11 23.50
N SER A 812 33.09 33.32 23.39
CA SER A 812 34.11 32.38 23.86
C SER A 812 35.31 33.12 24.44
N PRO A 813 35.86 32.72 25.60
CA PRO A 813 37.03 33.36 26.18
C PRO A 813 38.27 33.11 25.30
N SER A 814 39.13 34.12 25.18
CA SER A 814 40.42 33.99 24.50
C SER A 814 41.52 33.57 25.48
N ILE A 815 42.49 32.80 25.02
CA ILE A 815 43.67 32.37 25.79
C ILE A 815 44.48 33.56 26.34
N ASN A 816 44.38 34.73 25.70
CA ASN A 816 45.04 35.97 26.11
C ASN A 816 44.25 36.77 27.16
N GLY A 817 43.21 36.19 27.75
CA GLY A 817 42.35 36.84 28.75
C GLY A 817 41.37 37.87 28.15
N GLY A 818 41.14 37.80 26.84
CA GLY A 818 40.11 38.55 26.11
C GLY A 818 38.87 37.71 25.81
N LEU A 819 38.06 38.16 24.86
CA LEU A 819 36.80 37.54 24.46
C LEU A 819 36.66 37.56 22.94
N PHE A 820 36.29 36.42 22.37
CA PHE A 820 35.78 36.35 21.00
C PHE A 820 34.26 36.42 21.02
N VAL A 821 33.71 37.32 20.21
CA VAL A 821 32.26 37.52 20.06
C VAL A 821 31.92 37.32 18.59
N ILE A 822 30.98 36.44 18.30
CA ILE A 822 30.46 36.25 16.96
C ILE A 822 29.04 36.79 16.92
N ASP A 823 28.76 37.64 15.94
CA ASP A 823 27.40 38.08 15.63
C ASP A 823 26.73 37.20 14.57
N ARG A 824 25.40 37.30 14.45
CA ARG A 824 24.61 36.57 13.45
C ARG A 824 24.95 36.93 12.01
N THR A 825 25.73 37.99 11.76
CA THR A 825 26.24 38.32 10.42
C THR A 825 27.58 37.63 10.11
N ARG A 826 28.04 36.74 11.00
CA ARG A 826 29.29 35.97 10.92
C ARG A 826 30.54 36.84 11.07
N LEU A 827 30.44 37.98 11.75
CA LEU A 827 31.64 38.76 12.10
C LEU A 827 32.16 38.29 13.46
N GLN A 828 33.44 37.94 13.49
CA GLN A 828 34.20 37.69 14.71
C GLN A 828 34.83 39.00 15.18
N HIS A 829 34.42 39.44 16.35
CA HIS A 829 34.99 40.55 17.10
C HIS A 829 35.93 39.98 18.16
N HIS A 830 37.16 40.49 18.22
CA HIS A 830 38.12 40.15 19.26
C HIS A 830 38.19 41.31 20.25
N ILE A 831 37.94 41.05 21.53
CA ILE A 831 37.85 42.06 22.58
C ILE A 831 38.90 41.75 23.65
N ASP A 832 39.67 42.75 24.10
CA ASP A 832 40.63 42.57 25.19
C ASP A 832 39.94 42.42 26.56
N GLY A 833 40.69 42.05 27.59
CA GLY A 833 40.16 41.93 28.95
C GLY A 833 39.63 43.23 29.57
N ARG A 834 39.79 44.38 28.90
CA ARG A 834 39.29 45.70 29.29
C ARG A 834 38.08 46.16 28.47
N GLY A 835 37.56 45.31 27.58
CA GLY A 835 36.39 45.62 26.75
C GLY A 835 36.70 46.42 25.48
N LYS A 836 37.97 46.52 25.06
CA LYS A 836 38.35 47.22 23.82
C LYS A 836 38.54 46.24 22.65
N PRO A 837 38.09 46.57 21.44
CA PRO A 837 38.32 45.71 20.28
C PRO A 837 39.82 45.65 19.93
N ILE A 838 40.31 44.44 19.66
CA ILE A 838 41.67 44.13 19.21
C ILE A 838 41.61 43.82 17.71
N GLY A 839 42.32 44.61 16.90
CA GLY A 839 42.41 44.38 15.46
C GLY A 839 41.10 44.69 14.71
N SER A 840 41.02 44.24 13.45
CA SER A 840 39.82 44.36 12.62
C SER A 840 38.90 43.15 12.79
N THR A 841 37.59 43.38 12.72
CA THR A 841 36.58 42.31 12.68
C THR A 841 36.78 41.42 11.47
N VAL A 842 36.74 40.10 11.65
CA VAL A 842 36.93 39.13 10.57
C VAL A 842 35.60 38.48 10.22
N ARG A 843 35.25 38.43 8.93
CA ARG A 843 34.06 37.70 8.47
C ARG A 843 34.39 36.21 8.30
N LEU A 844 33.66 35.38 9.01
CA LEU A 844 33.79 33.93 8.96
C LEU A 844 33.12 33.36 7.70
N PRO A 845 33.72 32.31 7.09
CA PRO A 845 33.25 31.79 5.80
C PRO A 845 31.92 31.01 5.91
N GLY A 846 31.59 30.49 7.09
CA GLY A 846 30.38 29.69 7.35
C GLY A 846 29.74 30.01 8.71
N GLU A 847 28.66 29.30 9.02
CA GLU A 847 28.08 29.34 10.37
C GLU A 847 28.97 28.62 11.37
N VAL A 848 29.16 29.22 12.54
CA VAL A 848 30.07 28.72 13.56
C VAL A 848 29.32 27.82 14.52
N ASN A 849 29.84 26.62 14.71
CA ASN A 849 29.40 25.72 15.78
C ASN A 849 30.07 26.14 17.11
N GLN A 850 31.40 26.33 17.11
CA GLN A 850 32.15 26.77 18.29
C GLN A 850 33.40 27.57 17.95
N VAL A 851 33.81 28.46 18.84
CA VAL A 851 35.14 29.11 18.81
C VAL A 851 36.00 28.57 19.94
N LEU A 852 37.17 28.07 19.55
CA LEU A 852 38.19 27.59 20.46
C LEU A 852 38.91 28.77 21.14
N PRO A 853 39.44 28.60 22.37
CA PRO A 853 40.07 29.70 23.09
C PRO A 853 41.28 30.34 22.38
N ASP A 854 41.91 29.61 21.45
CA ASP A 854 43.02 30.10 20.63
C ASP A 854 42.57 30.88 19.37
N GLY A 855 41.26 31.06 19.17
CA GLY A 855 40.68 31.89 18.12
C GLY A 855 40.22 31.14 16.87
N ARG A 856 40.35 29.81 16.86
CA ARG A 856 39.89 28.96 15.75
C ARG A 856 38.38 28.76 15.78
N ALA A 857 37.74 28.81 14.63
CA ALA A 857 36.30 28.59 14.49
C ALA A 857 36.02 27.22 13.87
N LEU A 858 35.35 26.34 14.60
CA LEU A 858 34.75 25.12 14.06
C LEU A 858 33.40 25.47 13.44
N LEU A 859 33.27 25.30 12.13
CA LEU A 859 32.05 25.57 11.40
C LEU A 859 31.07 24.39 11.46
N GLN A 860 29.80 24.65 11.19
CA GLN A 860 28.77 23.60 11.14
C GLN A 860 29.03 22.54 10.07
N ASP A 861 29.79 22.85 9.02
CA ASP A 861 30.16 21.90 7.97
C ASP A 861 31.39 21.04 8.32
N GLY A 862 31.90 21.14 9.56
CA GLY A 862 33.09 20.42 10.02
C GLY A 862 34.41 21.09 9.67
N THR A 863 34.40 22.19 8.91
CA THR A 863 35.64 22.89 8.58
C THR A 863 36.15 23.69 9.77
N LEU A 864 37.44 23.54 10.06
CA LEU A 864 38.14 24.36 11.04
C LEU A 864 38.81 25.54 10.32
N TRP A 865 38.48 26.75 10.76
CA TRP A 865 38.99 28.00 10.20
C TRP A 865 39.90 28.74 11.18
N ILE A 866 41.05 29.21 10.70
CA ILE A 866 41.94 30.15 11.41
C ILE A 866 42.69 31.03 10.41
N ASP A 867 42.71 32.35 10.60
CA ASP A 867 43.52 33.29 9.80
C ASP A 867 43.51 33.02 8.28
N HIS A 868 42.32 32.86 7.70
CA HIS A 868 42.08 32.54 6.28
C HIS A 868 42.54 31.16 5.80
N THR A 869 43.01 30.30 6.69
CA THR A 869 43.27 28.88 6.41
C THR A 869 42.06 28.04 6.79
N MET A 870 41.74 27.06 5.93
CA MET A 870 40.60 26.14 6.09
C MET A 870 41.14 24.71 6.09
N THR A 871 40.89 23.98 7.16
CA THR A 871 41.19 22.56 7.26
C THR A 871 39.89 21.80 7.38
N ALA A 872 39.56 20.97 6.38
CA ALA A 872 38.37 20.14 6.40
C ALA A 872 38.45 19.12 7.54
N GLY A 873 37.32 18.92 8.21
CA GLY A 873 37.16 17.95 9.27
C GLY A 873 35.78 17.29 9.21
N PRO A 874 35.52 16.31 10.09
CA PRO A 874 34.23 15.66 10.23
C PRO A 874 33.13 16.65 10.60
N VAL A 875 31.92 16.41 10.08
CA VAL A 875 30.76 17.28 10.35
C VAL A 875 30.27 17.07 11.79
N PRO A 876 30.16 18.12 12.62
CA PRO A 876 29.67 18.00 13.98
C PRO A 876 28.17 17.75 14.02
N SER A 877 27.74 16.73 14.76
CA SER A 877 26.32 16.43 15.06
C SER A 877 25.88 16.90 16.45
N THR A 878 26.82 17.31 17.30
CA THR A 878 26.58 17.75 18.68
C THR A 878 27.41 19.00 18.99
N GLU A 879 27.10 19.66 20.11
CA GLU A 879 27.96 20.73 20.64
C GLU A 879 29.35 20.20 21.00
N SER A 880 30.34 21.08 20.96
CA SER A 880 31.72 20.76 21.33
C SER A 880 31.91 20.85 22.85
N ARG A 881 32.71 19.95 23.40
CA ARG A 881 33.17 20.01 24.79
C ARG A 881 34.67 20.24 24.83
N HIS A 882 35.07 21.33 25.48
CA HIS A 882 36.47 21.64 25.72
C HIS A 882 36.97 20.91 26.99
N GLN A 883 37.99 20.06 26.85
CA GLN A 883 38.63 19.37 27.99
C GLN A 883 40.15 19.36 27.84
N GLY A 884 40.83 20.19 28.62
CA GLY A 884 42.30 20.28 28.60
C GLY A 884 42.80 20.91 27.30
N LEU A 885 43.52 20.14 26.48
CA LEU A 885 44.06 20.60 25.18
C LEU A 885 43.27 20.06 23.98
N LYS A 886 42.21 19.29 24.23
CA LYS A 886 41.40 18.63 23.20
C LYS A 886 39.96 19.13 23.27
N ASP A 887 39.35 19.30 22.10
CA ASP A 887 37.92 19.53 21.96
C ASP A 887 37.24 18.29 21.39
N TYR A 888 36.14 17.88 22.00
CA TYR A 888 35.42 16.66 21.66
C TYR A 888 34.04 17.02 21.11
N TYR A 889 33.65 16.42 19.99
CA TYR A 889 32.29 16.53 19.48
C TYR A 889 31.86 15.23 18.82
N GLY A 890 30.55 14.98 18.82
CA GLY A 890 29.91 13.88 18.12
C GLY A 890 29.84 14.10 16.61
N THR A 891 29.91 13.02 15.84
CA THR A 891 29.63 12.99 14.39
C THR A 891 28.50 12.00 14.11
N GLU A 892 27.93 12.00 12.91
CA GLU A 892 26.93 10.99 12.53
C GLU A 892 27.50 9.56 12.59
N GLN A 893 28.82 9.41 12.36
CA GLN A 893 29.50 8.11 12.30
C GLN A 893 30.15 7.70 13.63
N GLY A 894 30.22 8.61 14.61
CA GLY A 894 30.83 8.37 15.91
C GLY A 894 31.13 9.68 16.62
N TRP A 895 32.41 10.01 16.73
CA TRP A 895 32.90 11.20 17.42
C TRP A 895 34.25 11.64 16.86
N ALA A 896 34.62 12.89 17.09
CA ALA A 896 35.88 13.45 16.64
C ALA A 896 36.56 14.26 17.75
N THR A 897 37.88 14.38 17.64
CA THR A 897 38.71 15.23 18.48
C THR A 897 39.44 16.27 17.66
N VAL A 898 39.55 17.48 18.21
CA VAL A 898 40.40 18.54 17.67
C VAL A 898 41.57 18.74 18.63
N THR A 899 42.79 18.50 18.15
CA THR A 899 44.03 18.72 18.92
C THR A 899 45.00 19.53 18.07
N GLY A 900 45.23 20.79 18.41
CA GLY A 900 45.92 21.70 17.49
C GLY A 900 45.23 21.66 16.11
N SER A 901 45.97 21.79 15.01
CA SER A 901 45.39 21.79 13.65
C SER A 901 44.87 20.43 13.15
N ILE A 902 44.94 19.38 13.97
CA ILE A 902 44.59 18.01 13.57
C ILE A 902 43.20 17.71 14.10
N THR A 903 42.33 17.22 13.20
CA THR A 903 41.02 16.68 13.56
C THR A 903 41.02 15.19 13.26
N GLU A 904 40.76 14.37 14.27
CA GLU A 904 40.74 12.91 14.16
C GLU A 904 39.32 12.40 14.41
N GLU A 905 38.78 11.60 13.50
CA GLU A 905 37.48 10.95 13.65
C GLU A 905 37.65 9.51 14.12
N HIS A 906 36.83 9.13 15.09
CA HIS A 906 36.75 7.78 15.63
C HIS A 906 35.35 7.21 15.38
N MET A 907 35.32 6.09 14.66
CA MET A 907 34.07 5.39 14.35
C MET A 907 33.49 4.75 15.61
N SER A 908 32.17 4.80 15.74
CA SER A 908 31.44 4.05 16.75
C SER A 908 30.29 3.25 16.11
N ARG A 909 29.69 2.33 16.86
CA ARG A 909 28.56 1.51 16.38
C ARG A 909 27.31 2.35 16.08
N SER A 910 27.23 3.54 16.65
CA SER A 910 26.19 4.53 16.44
C SER A 910 26.80 5.92 16.59
N GLY A 911 26.26 6.92 15.89
CA GLY A 911 26.62 8.32 16.11
C GLY A 911 26.41 8.75 17.56
N ALA A 912 27.20 9.73 18.01
CA ALA A 912 27.07 10.27 19.36
C ALA A 912 25.82 11.15 19.49
N SER A 913 25.09 10.95 20.60
CA SER A 913 23.87 11.69 20.95
C SER A 913 24.15 13.01 21.66
N CYS A 914 25.31 13.14 22.30
CA CYS A 914 25.76 14.33 23.01
C CYS A 914 27.29 14.42 22.98
N ALA A 915 27.85 15.54 23.44
CA ALA A 915 29.29 15.78 23.42
C ALA A 915 30.05 14.73 24.25
N PRO A 916 31.06 14.04 23.67
CA PRO A 916 31.83 13.01 24.36
C PRO A 916 32.54 13.51 25.64
N LEU A 917 32.87 12.56 26.52
CA LEU A 917 33.47 12.84 27.83
C LEU A 917 34.76 12.03 28.02
N ALA A 918 35.90 12.65 28.29
CA ALA A 918 37.15 11.93 28.53
C ALA A 918 37.09 11.14 29.86
N ALA A 919 37.61 9.91 29.85
CA ALA A 919 37.67 9.05 31.01
C ALA A 919 38.70 9.55 32.04
N ALA A 920 38.42 9.37 33.33
CA ALA A 920 39.30 9.76 34.44
C ALA A 920 40.51 8.84 34.58
N GLY A 921 40.33 7.53 34.37
CA GLY A 921 41.39 6.54 34.54
C GLY A 921 42.46 6.55 33.45
N ASN A 922 42.06 6.89 32.22
CA ASN A 922 42.96 7.08 31.08
C ASN A 922 42.44 8.26 30.24
N PRO A 923 43.14 9.42 30.23
CA PRO A 923 42.70 10.61 29.49
C PRO A 923 42.58 10.39 27.98
N GLU A 924 43.20 9.34 27.46
CA GLU A 924 43.11 8.94 26.06
C GLU A 924 41.90 8.03 25.77
N SER A 925 41.18 7.59 26.79
CA SER A 925 39.92 6.85 26.63
C SER A 925 38.72 7.81 26.75
N THR A 926 37.68 7.59 25.95
CA THR A 926 36.55 8.52 25.82
C THR A 926 35.22 7.81 25.94
N TRP A 927 34.35 8.35 26.77
CA TRP A 927 32.96 7.94 26.90
C TRP A 927 32.09 8.62 25.84
N VAL A 928 31.37 7.80 25.09
CA VAL A 928 30.54 8.21 23.97
C VAL A 928 29.15 7.62 24.17
N ALA A 929 28.14 8.47 24.34
CA ALA A 929 26.75 8.04 24.43
C ALA A 929 26.15 7.97 23.03
N GLY A 930 25.77 6.77 22.60
CA GLY A 930 25.17 6.53 21.29
C GLY A 930 23.70 6.97 21.21
N VAL A 931 23.25 7.30 20.00
CA VAL A 931 21.82 7.51 19.69
C VAL A 931 20.98 6.24 19.92
N ASP A 932 21.62 5.08 19.98
CA ASP A 932 21.01 3.80 20.35
C ASP A 932 20.76 3.62 21.86
N GLY A 933 21.09 4.62 22.68
CA GLY A 933 20.91 4.59 24.12
C GLY A 933 21.92 3.69 24.85
N ILE A 934 23.09 3.48 24.24
CA ILE A 934 24.21 2.75 24.85
C ILE A 934 25.39 3.70 25.05
N LEU A 935 25.90 3.74 26.28
CA LEU A 935 27.12 4.46 26.65
C LEU A 935 28.34 3.55 26.45
N ARG A 936 29.31 4.01 25.68
CA ARG A 936 30.49 3.23 25.27
C ARG A 936 31.77 3.88 25.74
N LEU A 937 32.70 3.09 26.25
CA LEU A 937 34.06 3.52 26.51
C LEU A 937 34.96 3.10 25.34
N HIS A 938 35.47 4.07 24.62
CA HIS A 938 36.47 3.87 23.58
C HIS A 938 37.87 4.01 24.18
N ASP A 939 38.76 3.10 23.82
CA ASP A 939 40.18 3.21 24.16
C ASP A 939 40.93 4.15 23.18
N PRO A 940 42.23 4.40 23.38
CA PRO A 940 43.01 5.29 22.50
C PRO A 940 43.12 4.79 21.05
N SER A 941 42.90 3.49 20.82
CA SER A 941 42.89 2.90 19.47
C SER A 941 41.53 3.00 18.78
N GLY A 942 40.51 3.46 19.50
CA GLY A 942 39.12 3.56 19.04
C GLY A 942 38.29 2.29 19.31
N GLU A 943 38.86 1.26 19.92
CA GLU A 943 38.13 0.02 20.26
C GLU A 943 37.21 0.22 21.48
N ILE A 944 36.05 -0.42 21.42
CA ILE A 944 35.06 -0.36 22.51
C ILE A 944 35.46 -1.37 23.59
N THR A 945 35.87 -0.85 24.75
CA THR A 945 36.29 -1.66 25.89
C THR A 945 35.16 -1.95 26.87
N SER A 946 34.12 -1.12 26.87
CA SER A 946 32.98 -1.23 27.79
C SER A 946 31.71 -0.65 27.18
N GLU A 947 30.56 -1.28 27.46
CA GLU A 947 29.23 -0.81 27.06
C GLU A 947 28.26 -0.85 28.25
N VAL A 948 27.44 0.19 28.39
CA VAL A 948 26.38 0.35 29.40
C VAL A 948 25.09 0.75 28.70
N GLU A 949 24.04 -0.06 28.84
CA GLU A 949 22.73 0.21 28.25
C GLU A 949 21.94 1.16 29.15
N LEU A 950 21.69 2.37 28.65
CA LEU A 950 20.97 3.43 29.35
C LEU A 950 19.45 3.30 29.16
N GLY A 951 19.03 2.74 28.03
CA GLY A 951 17.63 2.52 27.66
C GLY A 951 16.91 3.71 27.05
N SER A 952 17.57 4.87 26.93
CA SER A 952 17.14 6.05 26.16
C SER A 952 18.38 6.82 25.70
N THR A 953 18.24 7.71 24.74
CA THR A 953 19.32 8.61 24.28
C THR A 953 19.79 9.53 25.41
N ALA A 954 21.10 9.75 25.47
CA ALA A 954 21.69 10.72 26.39
C ALA A 954 21.59 12.13 25.81
N VAL A 955 21.22 13.08 26.65
CA VAL A 955 21.20 14.51 26.35
C VAL A 955 22.55 15.13 26.73
N ASP A 956 23.13 14.73 27.85
CA ASP A 956 24.41 15.24 28.33
C ASP A 956 25.11 14.25 29.27
N LEU A 957 26.44 14.38 29.38
CA LEU A 957 27.33 13.59 30.21
C LEU A 957 28.10 14.51 31.17
N GLN A 958 28.09 14.18 32.46
CA GLN A 958 28.85 14.92 33.48
C GLN A 958 29.66 13.97 34.35
N ARG A 959 30.88 14.39 34.73
CA ARG A 959 31.75 13.61 35.61
C ARG A 959 31.74 14.18 37.02
N SER A 960 31.25 13.41 37.98
CA SER A 960 31.34 13.74 39.40
C SER A 960 32.79 13.75 39.89
N ARG A 961 33.10 14.54 40.93
CA ARG A 961 34.38 14.49 41.67
C ARG A 961 34.73 13.09 42.18
N GLN A 962 33.73 12.23 42.40
CA GLN A 962 33.92 10.85 42.85
C GLN A 962 34.24 9.86 41.71
N GLY A 963 34.42 10.32 40.46
CA GLY A 963 34.69 9.45 39.31
C GLY A 963 33.45 8.67 38.83
N ARG A 964 32.26 9.27 38.99
CA ARG A 964 31.00 8.71 38.47
C ARG A 964 30.55 9.47 37.24
N ILE A 965 29.93 8.76 36.31
CA ILE A 965 29.37 9.34 35.08
C ILE A 965 27.88 9.52 35.30
N LEU A 966 27.46 10.77 35.34
CA LEU A 966 26.07 11.16 35.42
C LEU A 966 25.57 11.36 33.99
N VAL A 967 24.54 10.62 33.64
CA VAL A 967 23.95 10.63 32.30
C VAL A 967 22.53 11.14 32.39
N THR A 968 22.28 12.29 31.78
CA THR A 968 20.92 12.83 31.65
C THR A 968 20.29 12.26 30.39
N LEU A 969 19.14 11.59 30.50
CA LEU A 969 18.46 10.94 29.38
C LEU A 969 17.29 11.79 28.85
N ALA A 970 17.01 11.66 27.56
CA ALA A 970 15.96 12.42 26.87
C ALA A 970 14.54 12.11 27.38
N ASP A 971 14.34 10.92 27.95
CA ASP A 971 13.07 10.50 28.57
C ASP A 971 12.88 11.05 30.00
N GLY A 972 13.76 11.94 30.45
CA GLY A 972 13.68 12.57 31.77
C GLY A 972 14.26 11.72 32.90
N ARG A 973 15.07 10.70 32.60
CA ARG A 973 15.79 9.95 33.65
C ARG A 973 17.23 10.45 33.81
N LEU A 974 17.70 10.43 35.06
CA LEU A 974 19.10 10.65 35.43
C LEU A 974 19.71 9.31 35.84
N CYS A 975 20.76 8.90 35.14
CA CYS A 975 21.48 7.65 35.41
C CYS A 975 22.84 7.93 36.04
N ASP A 976 23.20 7.11 37.02
CA ASP A 976 24.52 7.10 37.64
C ASP A 976 25.25 5.82 37.20
N VAL A 977 26.38 5.99 36.53
CA VAL A 977 27.17 4.92 35.91
C VAL A 977 28.57 4.89 36.52
N GLU A 978 29.02 3.68 36.85
CA GLU A 978 30.39 3.44 37.31
C GLU A 978 31.37 3.48 36.14
N GLU A 979 32.46 4.23 36.31
CA GLU A 979 33.46 4.43 35.26
C GLU A 979 34.38 3.21 35.05
N LEU A 980 34.60 2.37 36.07
CA LEU A 980 35.42 1.15 35.97
C LEU A 980 34.66 -0.03 36.56
N GLU A 981 34.79 -1.22 35.96
CA GLU A 981 34.31 -2.46 36.59
C GLU A 981 35.09 -2.70 37.88
N ARG A 982 34.38 -2.92 38.99
CA ARG A 982 34.94 -3.51 40.20
C ARG A 982 34.80 -5.02 40.21
#